data_AF-A0A1N6D5B5-F1
#
_entry.id   AF-A0A1N6D5B5-F1
#
_cell.length_a   1.000
_cell.length_b   1.000
_cell.length_c   1.000
_cell.angle_alpha   90.00
_cell.angle_beta   90.00
_cell.angle_gamma   90.00
#
_symmetry.space_group_name_H-M   'P 1'
#
loop_
_entity.id
_entity.type
_entity.pdbx_description
1 polymer ?
#
loop_
_entity_poly.entity_id
_entity_poly.type
_entity_poly.pdbx_seq_one_letter_code
_entity_poly.pdbx_strand_id
1 'polypeptide(L)'
;MKSVVKGLLLVVFSLLFVKASYAQSHGLIFSSFEVVQEKRTSLDLGAGTPQCLGEDFELAFDLSFLPEHPAYFGYVFRLINARHQNIDLLYSPREGGFNVVFGESMTGIGFKIDSASLADQWHSFKLRVNKGEISFQVNGKLVSKAKVELKDDCFRIVFGACNEPEFKSTDLPPMQVRNISIAIDQETKYFWPLRETKGYVSIDSLRDKKANVTNPIWITPLYQQWQSVYNRTVKGNAAVAFDAAREEVVITAKDSIYRFPVKNGTMQTTAILSPEHFLLRGSLSFVQPETHQLYNFYLDKQWATPFREDQQTWEQPFPSADVTEYWHANKFYFPAQGRLYILGGYGQLTYKNKVHTYNFISHKWDSVQVKGDPYTPRYLAALGTKGDDVYILGGYGSTTGEQILNPKYLYDLLRFDPKANTIKKIFALDPPKDAFVFANSMVIIDENYYALTFPKDRFDSRLQLIRGSLKHNQYQALGDTIPYAFKDNRSYADLYYCANSKKLVAVTLLTDDNKTTDVKIYTIAFPPNALTIPAHSNAAVKVNWWYYPVGLLLLAFALWLSFRKRERKRRVKATLPEPEKVVKHKERPSVFLFGNFSVTDAEGVDITRQFTPLLKELFLLIMIYSVKYGHGISVENLNEILWNDKSDKDAKNNRSVNMLKLKTILGKLGNCSFKKESGKWVFQYPPEEIYIDLAIFYELVRNREGINKDQIRQLLQIVSRGAFLHQTEYTWLDDIKSDISGKVLDVLIYAGSTLTTPADAELLIEIANAIFNFDQVNEQALQMKCKTLNALGRHSIARNTYEKFAKDYRHMYDEDFPQSFSEILH
;
A
#
# COMPACT_ATOMS: atom_id res chain seq x y z
N MET A 1 34.85 -37.85 11.43
CA MET A 1 33.76 -37.52 10.49
C MET A 1 32.40 -37.29 11.16
N LYS A 2 31.87 -38.17 12.02
CA LYS A 2 30.54 -37.99 12.66
C LYS A 2 30.41 -36.75 13.56
N SER A 3 31.51 -36.28 14.17
CA SER A 3 31.52 -35.04 14.99
C SER A 3 31.45 -33.77 14.14
N VAL A 4 32.17 -33.74 13.01
CA VAL A 4 32.18 -32.60 12.07
C VAL A 4 30.82 -32.42 11.39
N VAL A 5 30.13 -33.52 11.07
CA VAL A 5 28.78 -33.48 10.48
C VAL A 5 27.73 -33.02 11.50
N LYS A 6 27.85 -33.39 12.78
CA LYS A 6 26.98 -32.85 13.85
C LYS A 6 27.24 -31.37 14.10
N GLY A 7 28.49 -30.92 14.09
CA GLY A 7 28.86 -29.50 14.20
C GLY A 7 28.34 -28.67 13.02
N LEU A 8 28.45 -29.20 11.80
CA LEU A 8 27.92 -28.54 10.59
C LEU A 8 26.39 -28.48 10.60
N LEU A 9 25.70 -29.52 11.06
CA LEU A 9 24.24 -29.52 11.24
C LEU A 9 23.79 -28.54 12.33
N LEU A 10 24.55 -28.39 13.41
CA LEU A 10 24.23 -27.44 14.48
C LEU A 10 24.47 -25.99 14.04
N VAL A 11 25.50 -25.74 13.21
CA VAL A 11 25.77 -24.45 12.57
C VAL A 11 24.73 -24.12 11.49
N VAL A 12 24.30 -25.10 10.69
CA VAL A 12 23.21 -24.92 9.71
C VAL A 12 21.86 -24.73 10.41
N PHE A 13 21.61 -25.41 11.53
CA PHE A 13 20.38 -25.24 12.33
C PHE A 13 20.38 -23.90 13.07
N SER A 14 21.53 -23.41 13.54
CA SER A 14 21.65 -22.06 14.12
C SER A 14 21.64 -20.94 13.08
N LEU A 15 22.11 -21.19 11.85
CA LEU A 15 21.97 -20.27 10.71
C LEU A 15 20.52 -20.22 10.17
N LEU A 16 19.76 -21.31 10.28
CA LEU A 16 18.32 -21.34 9.98
C LEU A 16 17.46 -20.64 11.07
N PHE A 17 18.03 -20.39 12.25
CA PHE A 17 17.40 -19.67 13.36
C PHE A 17 18.10 -18.33 13.68
N VAL A 18 18.82 -17.74 12.73
CA VAL A 18 19.09 -16.30 12.80
C VAL A 18 17.73 -15.62 12.61
N LYS A 19 17.06 -15.36 13.73
CA LYS A 19 16.05 -14.33 13.80
C LYS A 19 16.74 -13.06 13.33
N ALA A 20 16.57 -12.71 12.06
CA ALA A 20 16.56 -11.30 11.71
C ALA A 20 15.65 -10.66 12.75
N SER A 21 16.16 -9.66 13.47
CA SER A 21 15.33 -8.79 14.30
C SER A 21 14.34 -8.08 13.37
N TYR A 22 13.31 -8.81 12.95
CA TYR A 22 12.08 -8.23 12.45
C TYR A 22 11.53 -7.50 13.66
N ALA A 23 11.62 -6.18 13.61
CA ALA A 23 10.75 -5.43 14.47
C ALA A 23 9.30 -5.79 14.15
N GLN A 24 8.48 -5.58 15.16
CA GLN A 24 7.27 -6.36 15.37
C GLN A 24 6.16 -5.81 14.47
N SER A 25 5.36 -6.71 13.89
CA SER A 25 4.39 -6.35 12.86
C SER A 25 2.97 -6.83 13.15
N HIS A 26 2.71 -7.35 14.35
CA HIS A 26 1.42 -7.96 14.69
C HIS A 26 1.12 -7.95 16.19
N GLY A 27 -0.16 -8.10 16.52
CA GLY A 27 -0.74 -7.97 17.85
C GLY A 27 -1.98 -7.08 17.84
N LEU A 28 -2.55 -6.90 19.04
CA LEU A 28 -3.70 -6.05 19.31
C LEU A 28 -3.34 -5.03 20.38
N ILE A 29 -3.58 -3.75 20.10
CA ILE A 29 -3.49 -2.67 21.08
C ILE A 29 -4.82 -2.56 21.82
N PHE A 30 -4.73 -2.38 23.14
CA PHE A 30 -5.86 -2.20 24.05
C PHE A 30 -5.98 -0.75 24.49
N SER A 31 -7.03 -0.07 24.01
CA SER A 31 -7.36 1.28 24.46
C SER A 31 -7.92 1.30 25.88
N SER A 32 -7.47 2.27 26.67
CA SER A 32 -7.64 2.37 28.12
C SER A 32 -8.19 3.75 28.55
N PHE A 33 -7.58 4.41 29.54
CA PHE A 33 -8.04 5.66 30.14
C PHE A 33 -7.97 6.87 29.20
N GLU A 34 -7.23 6.77 28.10
CA GLU A 34 -7.16 7.81 27.08
C GLU A 34 -8.43 7.91 26.23
N VAL A 35 -9.34 6.93 26.33
CA VAL A 35 -10.65 6.95 25.68
C VAL A 35 -11.80 6.78 26.68
N VAL A 36 -13.00 7.18 26.27
CA VAL A 36 -14.24 6.92 27.01
C VAL A 36 -14.48 5.41 27.14
N GLN A 37 -15.21 5.00 28.19
CA GLN A 37 -15.35 3.59 28.58
C GLN A 37 -15.87 2.68 27.45
N GLU A 38 -16.83 3.16 26.66
CA GLU A 38 -17.44 2.45 25.53
C GLU A 38 -16.48 2.21 24.35
N LYS A 39 -15.35 2.94 24.32
CA LYS A 39 -14.30 2.83 23.30
C LYS A 39 -13.12 1.97 23.75
N ARG A 40 -13.11 1.46 24.98
CA ARG A 40 -12.05 0.59 25.49
C ARG A 40 -12.09 -0.78 24.82
N THR A 41 -10.92 -1.40 24.68
CA THR A 41 -10.78 -2.64 23.92
C THR A 41 -11.05 -3.87 24.79
N SER A 42 -11.71 -4.86 24.21
CA SER A 42 -11.96 -6.18 24.81
C SER A 42 -11.66 -7.27 23.79
N LEU A 43 -11.07 -8.38 24.25
CA LEU A 43 -10.84 -9.58 23.43
C LEU A 43 -11.37 -10.81 24.17
N ASP A 44 -12.39 -11.46 23.62
CA ASP A 44 -12.99 -12.69 24.12
C ASP A 44 -12.59 -13.88 23.24
N LEU A 45 -11.75 -14.77 23.75
CA LEU A 45 -11.22 -15.93 23.00
C LEU A 45 -12.26 -17.02 22.72
N GLY A 46 -13.42 -16.96 23.37
CA GLY A 46 -14.52 -17.92 23.19
C GLY A 46 -15.67 -17.41 22.34
N ALA A 47 -15.62 -16.13 21.90
CA ALA A 47 -16.66 -15.47 21.13
C ALA A 47 -18.08 -15.65 21.72
N GLY A 48 -18.23 -15.46 23.03
CA GLY A 48 -19.52 -15.69 23.68
C GLY A 48 -19.82 -17.16 23.95
N THR A 49 -18.85 -18.09 23.84
CA THR A 49 -18.91 -19.45 24.45
C THR A 49 -17.78 -19.77 25.47
N PRO A 50 -18.06 -20.31 26.68
CA PRO A 50 -17.02 -20.80 27.60
C PRO A 50 -16.19 -21.94 26.98
N GLN A 51 -14.91 -22.03 27.35
CA GLN A 51 -13.99 -23.08 26.91
C GLN A 51 -13.65 -24.00 28.08
N CYS A 52 -13.94 -25.30 27.95
CA CYS A 52 -13.59 -26.30 28.94
C CYS A 52 -12.13 -26.73 28.76
N LEU A 53 -11.32 -26.45 29.79
CA LEU A 53 -9.86 -26.57 29.71
C LEU A 53 -9.31 -27.79 30.46
N GLY A 54 -10.13 -28.52 31.23
CA GLY A 54 -9.67 -29.64 32.04
C GLY A 54 -8.92 -29.21 33.30
N GLU A 55 -8.34 -30.19 33.99
CA GLU A 55 -7.57 -29.96 35.22
C GLU A 55 -6.13 -29.50 34.98
N ASP A 56 -5.55 -29.70 33.78
CA ASP A 56 -4.19 -29.26 33.40
C ASP A 56 -4.23 -28.42 32.12
N PHE A 57 -4.20 -27.08 32.29
CA PHE A 57 -4.17 -26.15 31.17
C PHE A 57 -3.18 -25.01 31.38
N GLU A 58 -2.76 -24.41 30.26
CA GLU A 58 -1.83 -23.30 30.20
C GLU A 58 -2.37 -22.21 29.28
N LEU A 59 -2.43 -20.97 29.77
CA LEU A 59 -2.65 -19.75 28.99
C LEU A 59 -1.33 -18.99 28.90
N ALA A 60 -0.78 -18.83 27.69
CA ALA A 60 0.44 -18.08 27.45
C ALA A 60 0.23 -16.97 26.42
N PHE A 61 0.88 -15.83 26.60
CA PHE A 61 0.78 -14.67 25.71
C PHE A 61 2.00 -13.77 25.88
N ASP A 62 2.27 -12.91 24.88
CA ASP A 62 3.23 -11.84 25.01
C ASP A 62 2.52 -10.52 25.30
N LEU A 63 3.08 -9.70 26.20
CA LEU A 63 2.55 -8.39 26.55
C LEU A 63 3.65 -7.32 26.57
N SER A 64 3.29 -6.12 26.17
CA SER A 64 4.05 -4.88 26.33
C SER A 64 3.09 -3.73 26.65
N PHE A 65 3.58 -2.67 27.28
CA PHE A 65 2.82 -1.46 27.57
C PHE A 65 3.03 -0.39 26.51
N LEU A 66 2.00 0.44 26.29
CA LEU A 66 2.16 1.66 25.51
C LEU A 66 2.87 2.71 26.38
N PRO A 67 3.93 3.39 25.91
CA PRO A 67 4.65 4.39 26.69
C PRO A 67 3.82 5.68 26.89
N GLU A 68 4.21 6.50 27.88
CA GLU A 68 3.71 7.87 28.09
C GLU A 68 2.19 7.99 28.36
N HIS A 69 1.56 7.00 28.99
CA HIS A 69 0.15 7.08 29.42
C HIS A 69 0.00 7.56 30.88
N PRO A 70 -1.10 8.26 31.22
CA PRO A 70 -1.30 8.85 32.54
C PRO A 70 -1.54 7.81 33.65
N ALA A 71 -2.04 6.62 33.31
CA ALA A 71 -2.33 5.55 34.26
C ALA A 71 -2.18 4.18 33.61
N TYR A 72 -1.69 3.21 34.37
CA TYR A 72 -1.45 1.82 33.93
C TYR A 72 -2.28 0.78 34.71
N PHE A 73 -3.31 1.18 35.45
CA PHE A 73 -4.07 0.28 36.32
C PHE A 73 -5.11 -0.56 35.56
N GLY A 74 -5.31 -1.83 35.93
CA GLY A 74 -6.48 -2.61 35.53
C GLY A 74 -6.18 -4.06 35.15
N TYR A 75 -7.18 -4.74 34.59
CA TYR A 75 -7.14 -6.15 34.26
C TYR A 75 -6.44 -6.40 32.92
N VAL A 76 -5.43 -7.27 32.92
CA VAL A 76 -4.81 -7.81 31.70
C VAL A 76 -5.74 -8.86 31.11
N PHE A 77 -6.11 -9.87 31.90
CA PHE A 77 -7.11 -10.86 31.52
C PHE A 77 -7.92 -11.32 32.74
N ARG A 78 -9.07 -11.91 32.45
CA ARG A 78 -9.99 -12.56 33.38
C ARG A 78 -10.38 -13.93 32.84
N LEU A 79 -10.25 -14.97 33.66
CA LEU A 79 -10.85 -16.29 33.43
C LEU A 79 -12.06 -16.40 34.34
N ILE A 80 -13.27 -16.58 33.82
CA ILE A 80 -14.51 -16.62 34.63
C ILE A 80 -15.27 -17.92 34.34
N ASN A 81 -15.57 -18.71 35.37
CA ASN A 81 -16.33 -19.95 35.22
C ASN A 81 -17.83 -19.78 35.57
N ALA A 82 -18.63 -20.80 35.26
CA ALA A 82 -20.08 -20.78 35.51
C ALA A 82 -20.46 -20.83 37.00
N ARG A 83 -19.49 -21.04 37.90
CA ARG A 83 -19.65 -21.01 39.36
C ARG A 83 -19.28 -19.65 39.94
N HIS A 84 -19.15 -18.62 39.10
CA HIS A 84 -18.80 -17.25 39.49
C HIS A 84 -17.43 -17.17 40.19
N GLN A 85 -16.51 -18.07 39.84
CA GLN A 85 -15.10 -17.97 40.25
C GLN A 85 -14.29 -17.37 39.11
N ASN A 86 -13.35 -16.50 39.47
CA ASN A 86 -12.43 -15.89 38.54
C ASN A 86 -10.96 -16.20 38.87
N ILE A 87 -10.12 -16.25 37.82
CA ILE A 87 -8.67 -16.11 37.91
C ILE A 87 -8.29 -14.90 37.07
N ASP A 88 -7.86 -13.82 37.72
CA ASP A 88 -7.51 -12.57 37.05
C ASP A 88 -6.01 -12.34 37.12
N LEU A 89 -5.46 -11.74 36.05
CA LEU A 89 -4.18 -11.04 36.12
C LEU A 89 -4.43 -9.54 36.12
N LEU A 90 -4.14 -8.89 37.24
CA LEU A 90 -4.30 -7.45 37.44
C LEU A 90 -2.94 -6.76 37.46
N TYR A 91 -2.82 -5.59 36.84
CA TYR A 91 -1.69 -4.69 37.09
C TYR A 91 -2.14 -3.50 37.94
N SER A 92 -1.43 -3.26 39.05
CA SER A 92 -1.63 -2.12 39.93
C SER A 92 -0.29 -1.61 40.44
N PRO A 93 0.13 -0.38 40.08
CA PRO A 93 1.34 0.22 40.64
C PRO A 93 1.33 0.29 42.18
N ARG A 94 0.15 0.48 42.77
CA ARG A 94 -0.03 0.59 44.23
C ARG A 94 0.21 -0.75 44.93
N GLU A 95 -0.26 -1.85 44.34
CA GLU A 95 -0.07 -3.22 44.84
C GLU A 95 1.23 -3.85 44.33
N GLY A 96 2.18 -3.02 43.91
CA GLY A 96 3.50 -3.49 43.54
C GLY A 96 3.57 -4.27 42.22
N GLY A 97 2.77 -3.91 41.20
CA GLY A 97 2.90 -4.42 39.84
C GLY A 97 1.80 -5.43 39.46
N PHE A 98 2.20 -6.56 38.88
CA PHE A 98 1.27 -7.62 38.47
C PHE A 98 0.90 -8.51 39.64
N ASN A 99 -0.38 -8.86 39.76
CA ASN A 99 -0.91 -9.73 40.80
C ASN A 99 -1.94 -10.69 40.20
N VAL A 100 -1.90 -11.96 40.63
CA VAL A 100 -2.94 -12.95 40.31
C VAL A 100 -3.98 -12.99 41.43
N VAL A 101 -5.24 -12.81 41.06
CA VAL A 101 -6.40 -12.81 41.97
C VAL A 101 -7.23 -14.07 41.72
N PHE A 102 -7.74 -14.68 42.79
CA PHE A 102 -8.72 -15.76 42.71
C PHE A 102 -9.94 -15.43 43.58
N GLY A 103 -11.12 -15.35 42.97
CA GLY A 103 -12.31 -14.85 43.66
C GLY A 103 -12.10 -13.41 44.15
N GLU A 104 -12.33 -13.21 45.45
CA GLU A 104 -12.14 -11.91 46.13
C GLU A 104 -10.77 -11.77 46.83
N SER A 105 -9.85 -12.71 46.62
CA SER A 105 -8.59 -12.77 47.37
C SER A 105 -7.35 -12.77 46.46
N MET A 106 -6.30 -12.08 46.91
CA MET A 106 -4.97 -12.17 46.29
C MET A 106 -4.40 -13.57 46.53
N THR A 107 -3.90 -14.21 45.48
CA THR A 107 -3.30 -15.56 45.59
C THR A 107 -1.90 -15.56 46.22
N GLY A 108 -1.29 -14.39 46.39
CA GLY A 108 0.12 -14.22 46.76
C GLY A 108 1.11 -14.35 45.60
N ILE A 109 0.63 -14.61 44.38
CA ILE A 109 1.45 -14.58 43.16
C ILE A 109 1.49 -13.13 42.65
N GLY A 110 2.49 -12.37 43.11
CA GLY A 110 2.75 -10.99 42.67
C GLY A 110 4.18 -10.80 42.16
N PHE A 111 4.36 -9.94 41.15
CA PHE A 111 5.68 -9.65 40.58
C PHE A 111 5.78 -8.26 39.93
N LYS A 112 7.01 -7.74 39.87
CA LYS A 112 7.35 -6.48 39.20
C LYS A 112 8.17 -6.75 37.95
N ILE A 113 7.87 -5.97 36.92
CA ILE A 113 8.73 -5.80 35.75
C ILE A 113 9.05 -4.30 35.70
N ASP A 114 10.28 -3.97 35.35
CA ASP A 114 10.69 -2.58 35.14
C ASP A 114 9.79 -1.89 34.11
N SER A 115 9.34 -0.66 34.41
CA SER A 115 8.35 0.03 33.57
C SER A 115 8.90 0.46 32.22
N ALA A 116 10.19 0.82 32.14
CA ALA A 116 10.83 1.11 30.86
C ALA A 116 10.92 -0.17 30.01
N SER A 117 11.30 -1.29 30.63
CA SER A 117 11.30 -2.60 29.96
C SER A 117 9.91 -2.99 29.43
N LEU A 118 8.84 -2.78 30.21
CA LEU A 118 7.47 -3.07 29.76
C LEU A 118 7.08 -2.26 28.52
N ALA A 119 7.53 -1.01 28.43
CA ALA A 119 7.23 -0.12 27.31
C ALA A 119 8.07 -0.42 26.05
N ASP A 120 9.31 -0.90 26.22
CA ASP A 120 10.24 -1.11 25.11
C ASP A 120 10.32 -2.55 24.61
N GLN A 121 9.92 -3.53 25.42
CA GLN A 121 10.11 -4.95 25.14
C GLN A 121 8.83 -5.76 25.35
N TRP A 122 8.75 -6.87 24.61
CA TRP A 122 7.72 -7.88 24.86
C TRP A 122 8.19 -8.83 25.93
N HIS A 123 7.33 -9.06 26.91
CA HIS A 123 7.51 -10.04 27.95
C HIS A 123 6.53 -11.19 27.73
N SER A 124 7.01 -12.43 27.86
CA SER A 124 6.19 -13.62 27.72
C SER A 124 5.62 -14.01 29.08
N PHE A 125 4.30 -14.10 29.16
CA PHE A 125 3.54 -14.45 30.37
C PHE A 125 2.92 -15.83 30.18
N LYS A 126 2.86 -16.61 31.25
CA LYS A 126 2.32 -17.96 31.24
C LYS A 126 1.65 -18.28 32.57
N LEU A 127 0.34 -18.46 32.54
CA LEU A 127 -0.46 -19.00 33.63
C LEU A 127 -0.68 -20.49 33.37
N ARG A 128 -0.34 -21.37 34.31
CA ARG A 128 -0.71 -22.79 34.26
C ARG A 128 -1.52 -23.17 35.49
N VAL A 129 -2.61 -23.88 35.28
CA VAL A 129 -3.42 -24.49 36.32
C VAL A 129 -3.27 -26.00 36.19
N ASN A 130 -2.89 -26.68 37.27
CA ASN A 130 -2.80 -28.14 37.33
C ASN A 130 -3.41 -28.63 38.64
N LYS A 131 -4.58 -29.28 38.56
CA LYS A 131 -5.30 -29.87 39.71
C LYS A 131 -5.48 -28.89 40.87
N GLY A 132 -5.91 -27.67 40.56
CA GLY A 132 -6.11 -26.59 41.53
C GLY A 132 -4.84 -25.87 41.98
N GLU A 133 -3.65 -26.22 41.49
CA GLU A 133 -2.44 -25.42 41.68
C GLU A 133 -2.28 -24.43 40.52
N ILE A 134 -2.36 -23.13 40.81
CA ILE A 134 -2.01 -22.05 39.90
C ILE A 134 -0.50 -21.81 39.98
N SER A 135 0.15 -21.71 38.83
CA SER A 135 1.54 -21.27 38.71
C SER A 135 1.69 -20.21 37.62
N PHE A 136 2.56 -19.24 37.85
CA PHE A 136 2.78 -18.15 36.90
C PHE A 136 4.25 -18.04 36.52
N GLN A 137 4.54 -17.88 35.24
CA GLN A 137 5.89 -17.70 34.72
C GLN A 137 5.99 -16.42 33.88
N VAL A 138 7.14 -15.76 33.96
CA VAL A 138 7.48 -14.59 33.14
C VAL A 138 8.83 -14.85 32.48
N ASN A 139 8.90 -14.70 31.15
CA ASN A 139 10.09 -14.94 30.35
C ASN A 139 10.72 -16.32 30.61
N GLY A 140 9.87 -17.35 30.79
CA GLY A 140 10.28 -18.72 31.09
C GLY A 140 10.75 -18.99 32.52
N LYS A 141 10.71 -17.99 33.41
CA LYS A 141 11.05 -18.15 34.84
C LYS A 141 9.80 -18.23 35.68
N LEU A 142 9.71 -19.24 36.55
CA LEU A 142 8.63 -19.37 37.54
C LEU A 142 8.70 -18.23 38.55
N VAL A 143 7.58 -17.52 38.72
CA VAL A 143 7.41 -16.45 39.71
C VAL A 143 7.00 -17.05 41.05
N SER A 144 5.83 -17.68 41.09
CA SER A 144 5.26 -18.28 42.31
C SER A 144 4.14 -19.26 41.96
N LYS A 145 3.61 -19.93 42.98
CA LYS A 145 2.51 -20.89 42.93
C LYS A 145 1.52 -20.64 44.07
N ALA A 146 0.25 -20.97 43.83
CA ALA A 146 -0.80 -20.91 44.84
C ALA A 146 -1.80 -22.06 44.63
N LYS A 147 -2.39 -22.55 45.71
CA LYS A 147 -3.48 -23.53 45.63
C LYS A 147 -4.82 -22.82 45.69
N VAL A 148 -5.74 -23.26 44.84
CA VAL A 148 -7.12 -22.77 44.75
C VAL A 148 -8.08 -23.95 44.61
N GLU A 149 -9.31 -23.76 45.03
CA GLU A 149 -10.38 -24.76 44.89
C GLU A 149 -11.30 -24.36 43.73
N LEU A 150 -11.02 -24.91 42.55
CA LEU A 150 -11.83 -24.71 41.35
C LEU A 150 -13.04 -25.66 41.35
N LYS A 151 -14.23 -25.10 41.16
CA LYS A 151 -15.50 -25.84 41.13
C LYS A 151 -15.98 -26.15 39.71
N ASP A 152 -15.33 -25.59 38.70
CA ASP A 152 -15.66 -25.71 37.28
C ASP A 152 -14.40 -25.32 36.45
N ASP A 153 -14.15 -26.08 35.39
CA ASP A 153 -12.98 -25.99 34.51
C ASP A 153 -13.30 -25.38 33.12
N CYS A 154 -14.55 -24.92 32.92
CA CYS A 154 -14.99 -24.21 31.74
C CYS A 154 -14.99 -22.70 31.98
N PHE A 155 -14.15 -21.97 31.22
CA PHE A 155 -13.91 -20.55 31.42
C PHE A 155 -14.31 -19.69 30.22
N ARG A 156 -14.92 -18.54 30.52
CA ARG A 156 -14.81 -17.32 29.72
C ARG A 156 -13.39 -16.80 29.82
N ILE A 157 -12.77 -16.47 28.70
CA ILE A 157 -11.39 -15.97 28.67
C ILE A 157 -11.40 -14.60 27.99
N VAL A 158 -11.30 -13.55 28.80
CA VAL A 158 -11.44 -12.16 28.33
C VAL A 158 -10.19 -11.37 28.68
N PHE A 159 -9.60 -10.71 27.69
CA PHE A 159 -8.51 -9.74 27.86
C PHE A 159 -9.07 -8.31 27.83
N GLY A 160 -8.52 -7.43 28.67
CA GLY A 160 -8.91 -6.03 28.77
C GLY A 160 -10.30 -5.83 29.40
N ALA A 161 -11.13 -4.97 28.79
CA ALA A 161 -12.46 -4.67 29.29
C ALA A 161 -13.35 -5.94 29.27
N CYS A 162 -14.18 -6.09 30.30
CA CYS A 162 -15.07 -7.24 30.48
C CYS A 162 -16.52 -6.76 30.61
N ASN A 163 -17.43 -7.42 29.88
CA ASN A 163 -18.87 -7.13 29.90
C ASN A 163 -19.71 -8.28 30.49
N GLU A 164 -19.07 -9.28 31.11
CA GLU A 164 -19.78 -10.34 31.84
C GLU A 164 -20.52 -9.72 33.04
N PRO A 165 -21.82 -9.99 33.26
CA PRO A 165 -22.68 -9.21 34.16
C PRO A 165 -22.13 -8.94 35.56
N GLU A 166 -21.55 -9.97 36.21
CA GLU A 166 -21.00 -9.87 37.58
C GLU A 166 -19.52 -9.51 37.61
N PHE A 167 -18.85 -9.54 36.46
CA PHE A 167 -17.42 -9.23 36.32
C PHE A 167 -17.20 -8.03 35.41
N LYS A 168 -18.23 -7.19 35.26
CA LYS A 168 -18.18 -6.02 34.38
C LYS A 168 -17.11 -5.07 34.89
N SER A 169 -16.13 -4.80 34.05
CA SER A 169 -15.06 -3.86 34.35
C SER A 169 -14.54 -3.25 33.06
N THR A 170 -14.31 -1.95 33.10
CA THR A 170 -13.68 -1.23 32.00
C THR A 170 -12.21 -0.95 32.28
N ASP A 171 -11.69 -1.35 33.43
CA ASP A 171 -10.32 -1.00 33.85
C ASP A 171 -9.32 -1.99 33.27
N LEU A 172 -8.38 -1.47 32.49
CA LEU A 172 -7.30 -2.22 31.85
C LEU A 172 -6.09 -1.30 31.69
N PRO A 173 -4.85 -1.82 31.74
CA PRO A 173 -3.68 -1.02 31.38
C PRO A 173 -3.69 -0.67 29.88
N PRO A 174 -3.05 0.45 29.47
CA PRO A 174 -2.75 0.73 28.07
C PRO A 174 -1.66 -0.24 27.61
N MET A 175 -2.10 -1.36 27.05
CA MET A 175 -1.25 -2.51 26.74
C MET A 175 -1.41 -2.95 25.29
N GLN A 176 -0.48 -3.78 24.87
CA GLN A 176 -0.51 -4.49 23.61
C GLN A 176 -0.21 -5.96 23.86
N VAL A 177 -0.98 -6.84 23.23
CA VAL A 177 -0.92 -8.30 23.42
C VAL A 177 -0.78 -9.00 22.08
N ARG A 178 -0.07 -10.13 22.06
CA ARG A 178 0.04 -11.00 20.88
C ARG A 178 0.34 -12.45 21.27
N ASN A 179 0.31 -13.33 20.26
CA ASN A 179 0.74 -14.72 20.38
C ASN A 179 0.06 -15.44 21.56
N ILE A 180 -1.27 -15.31 21.66
CA ILE A 180 -2.03 -15.96 22.73
C ILE A 180 -2.18 -17.43 22.38
N SER A 181 -1.78 -18.32 23.29
CA SER A 181 -1.89 -19.76 23.15
C SER A 181 -2.59 -20.37 24.35
N ILE A 182 -3.38 -21.41 24.09
CA ILE A 182 -3.99 -22.25 25.11
C ILE A 182 -3.49 -23.69 24.88
N ALA A 183 -2.84 -24.26 25.88
CA ALA A 183 -2.47 -25.67 25.91
C ALA A 183 -3.32 -26.42 26.94
N ILE A 184 -3.74 -27.63 26.57
CA ILE A 184 -4.51 -28.55 27.42
C ILE A 184 -3.75 -29.87 27.44
N ASP A 185 -3.53 -30.44 28.62
CA ASP A 185 -2.72 -31.65 28.80
C ASP A 185 -1.33 -31.56 28.14
N GLN A 186 -0.70 -30.39 28.26
CA GLN A 186 0.61 -30.04 27.69
C GLN A 186 0.67 -29.98 26.15
N GLU A 187 -0.47 -30.10 25.46
CA GLU A 187 -0.56 -29.92 24.01
C GLU A 187 -1.23 -28.58 23.66
N THR A 188 -0.58 -27.74 22.86
CA THR A 188 -1.17 -26.47 22.40
C THR A 188 -2.39 -26.76 21.50
N LYS A 189 -3.59 -26.41 21.97
CA LYS A 189 -4.84 -26.63 21.24
C LYS A 189 -5.25 -25.44 20.38
N TYR A 190 -4.97 -24.22 20.85
CA TYR A 190 -5.36 -22.98 20.15
C TYR A 190 -4.20 -21.98 20.15
N PHE A 191 -4.06 -21.23 19.06
CA PHE A 191 -3.05 -20.18 18.94
C PHE A 191 -3.54 -18.99 18.11
N TRP A 192 -3.76 -17.85 18.76
CA TRP A 192 -4.09 -16.56 18.15
C TRP A 192 -2.83 -15.70 18.03
N PRO A 193 -2.25 -15.56 16.82
CA PRO A 193 -1.14 -14.65 16.62
C PRO A 193 -1.59 -13.18 16.70
N LEU A 194 -2.87 -12.88 16.42
CA LEU A 194 -3.43 -11.51 16.31
C LEU A 194 -2.81 -10.71 15.14
N ARG A 195 -2.97 -11.20 13.91
CA ARG A 195 -2.38 -10.66 12.67
C ARG A 195 -3.40 -10.00 11.73
N GLU A 196 -4.61 -9.81 12.22
CA GLU A 196 -5.71 -9.26 11.45
C GLU A 196 -5.40 -7.81 11.04
N THR A 197 -5.87 -7.42 9.87
CA THR A 197 -5.67 -6.06 9.35
C THR A 197 -6.91 -5.18 9.48
N LYS A 198 -8.07 -5.78 9.83
CA LYS A 198 -9.36 -5.11 10.04
C LYS A 198 -10.36 -6.08 10.67
N GLY A 199 -11.51 -5.54 11.07
CA GLY A 199 -12.65 -6.31 11.56
C GLY A 199 -12.58 -6.62 13.05
N TYR A 200 -13.59 -7.35 13.53
CA TYR A 200 -13.91 -7.55 14.95
C TYR A 200 -13.73 -9.01 15.40
N VAL A 201 -13.04 -9.83 14.61
CA VAL A 201 -12.87 -11.26 14.87
C VAL A 201 -11.43 -11.64 14.57
N SER A 202 -10.79 -12.38 15.49
CA SER A 202 -9.54 -13.09 15.24
C SER A 202 -9.79 -14.58 15.16
N ILE A 203 -9.03 -15.28 14.33
CA ILE A 203 -9.16 -16.73 14.14
C ILE A 203 -7.87 -17.39 14.58
N ASP A 204 -7.98 -18.43 15.42
CA ASP A 204 -6.86 -19.22 15.85
C ASP A 204 -6.28 -20.02 14.67
N SER A 205 -4.96 -20.12 14.61
CA SER A 205 -4.23 -20.69 13.47
C SER A 205 -4.07 -22.22 13.50
N LEU A 206 -4.58 -22.89 14.54
CA LEU A 206 -4.49 -24.35 14.70
C LEU A 206 -5.83 -25.05 14.43
N ARG A 207 -6.96 -24.44 14.85
CA ARG A 207 -8.28 -25.08 14.83
C ARG A 207 -9.43 -24.16 14.40
N ASP A 208 -9.12 -23.00 13.81
CA ASP A 208 -10.09 -22.02 13.29
C ASP A 208 -11.13 -21.51 14.33
N LYS A 209 -10.80 -21.56 15.62
CA LYS A 209 -11.58 -21.03 16.74
C LYS A 209 -11.60 -19.51 16.68
N LYS A 210 -12.80 -18.95 16.74
CA LYS A 210 -13.04 -17.51 16.70
C LYS A 210 -12.88 -16.87 18.08
N ALA A 211 -12.21 -15.73 18.10
CA ALA A 211 -12.17 -14.78 19.20
C ALA A 211 -12.82 -13.46 18.75
N ASN A 212 -13.70 -12.88 19.56
CA ASN A 212 -14.34 -11.60 19.26
C ASN A 212 -13.53 -10.46 19.86
N VAL A 213 -13.42 -9.36 19.13
CA VAL A 213 -12.72 -8.15 19.54
C VAL A 213 -13.64 -6.95 19.47
N THR A 214 -13.75 -6.23 20.57
CA THR A 214 -14.49 -4.96 20.66
C THR A 214 -13.50 -3.80 20.62
N ASN A 215 -13.80 -2.76 19.82
CA ASN A 215 -12.90 -1.62 19.59
C ASN A 215 -11.44 -2.02 19.26
N PRO A 216 -11.22 -2.82 18.20
CA PRO A 216 -9.90 -3.34 17.87
C PRO A 216 -8.98 -2.24 17.33
N ILE A 217 -7.74 -2.21 17.82
CA ILE A 217 -6.64 -1.49 17.20
C ILE A 217 -5.57 -2.52 16.81
N TRP A 218 -5.67 -3.01 15.58
CA TRP A 218 -4.74 -4.00 15.05
C TRP A 218 -3.36 -3.38 14.79
N ILE A 219 -2.30 -4.06 15.22
CA ILE A 219 -0.92 -3.57 15.06
C ILE A 219 -0.46 -3.68 13.60
N THR A 220 -0.86 -4.73 12.88
CA THR A 220 -0.35 -5.02 11.53
C THR A 220 -0.54 -3.87 10.53
N PRO A 221 -1.73 -3.24 10.42
CA PRO A 221 -1.93 -2.07 9.56
C PRO A 221 -1.00 -0.90 9.90
N LEU A 222 -0.69 -0.65 11.17
CA LEU A 222 0.13 0.50 11.57
C LEU A 222 1.55 0.44 10.98
N TYR A 223 2.06 -0.76 10.70
CA TYR A 223 3.36 -0.99 10.08
C TYR A 223 3.30 -1.22 8.57
N GLN A 224 2.12 -1.30 7.98
CA GLN A 224 1.92 -1.62 6.56
C GLN A 224 1.14 -0.54 5.80
N GLN A 225 0.45 0.37 6.49
CA GLN A 225 -0.45 1.33 5.88
C GLN A 225 -0.18 2.74 6.40
N TRP A 226 0.05 3.68 5.49
CA TRP A 226 0.19 5.09 5.80
C TRP A 226 -1.12 5.65 6.36
N GLN A 227 -1.05 6.23 7.56
CA GLN A 227 -2.16 6.91 8.20
C GLN A 227 -2.12 8.40 7.86
N SER A 228 -3.17 8.91 7.20
CA SER A 228 -3.34 10.36 6.98
C SER A 228 -3.74 11.03 8.29
N VAL A 229 -2.80 11.68 8.97
CA VAL A 229 -3.00 12.28 10.30
C VAL A 229 -3.32 13.78 10.24
N TYR A 230 -3.06 14.43 9.12
CA TYR A 230 -3.39 15.84 8.92
C TYR A 230 -3.63 16.14 7.43
N ASN A 231 -4.65 16.96 7.14
CA ASN A 231 -4.95 17.46 5.80
C ASN A 231 -5.57 18.86 5.91
N ARG A 232 -4.93 19.87 5.31
CA ARG A 232 -5.45 21.24 5.28
C ARG A 232 -4.90 22.03 4.10
N THR A 233 -5.74 22.90 3.55
CA THR A 233 -5.32 23.94 2.60
C THR A 233 -4.86 25.19 3.36
N VAL A 234 -3.65 25.67 3.09
CA VAL A 234 -3.09 26.90 3.65
C VAL A 234 -3.03 28.01 2.61
N LYS A 235 -2.98 29.27 3.07
CA LYS A 235 -2.92 30.44 2.20
C LYS A 235 -1.51 30.64 1.66
N GLY A 236 -1.40 30.95 0.37
CA GLY A 236 -0.12 31.19 -0.30
C GLY A 236 0.62 29.92 -0.69
N ASN A 237 1.92 30.10 -0.97
CA ASN A 237 2.87 29.01 -1.02
C ASN A 237 3.05 28.43 0.38
N ALA A 238 3.61 27.23 0.48
CA ALA A 238 4.03 26.66 1.75
C ALA A 238 5.44 26.06 1.64
N ALA A 239 6.16 26.03 2.76
CA ALA A 239 7.42 25.34 2.92
C ALA A 239 7.38 24.52 4.21
N VAL A 240 8.12 23.40 4.24
CA VAL A 240 8.11 22.47 5.37
C VAL A 240 9.51 22.30 5.94
N ALA A 241 9.57 22.22 7.26
CA ALA A 241 10.73 21.84 8.05
C ALA A 241 10.34 20.80 9.09
N PHE A 242 11.34 20.21 9.74
CA PHE A 242 11.13 19.22 10.80
C PHE A 242 12.07 19.49 11.97
N ASP A 243 11.51 19.55 13.18
CA ASP A 243 12.27 19.57 14.42
C ASP A 243 12.37 18.14 14.96
N ALA A 244 13.52 17.50 14.75
CA ALA A 244 13.72 16.10 15.11
C ALA A 244 13.72 15.84 16.62
N ALA A 245 14.16 16.81 17.43
CA ALA A 245 14.21 16.67 18.87
C ALA A 245 12.80 16.76 19.49
N ARG A 246 11.95 17.63 18.93
CA ARG A 246 10.55 17.80 19.35
C ARG A 246 9.58 16.87 18.63
N GLU A 247 10.04 16.14 17.62
CA GLU A 247 9.20 15.32 16.71
C GLU A 247 8.04 16.13 16.11
N GLU A 248 8.36 17.29 15.54
CA GLU A 248 7.38 18.28 15.08
C GLU A 248 7.58 18.62 13.61
N VAL A 249 6.51 18.53 12.82
CA VAL A 249 6.48 19.06 11.45
C VAL A 249 6.09 20.53 11.51
N VAL A 250 6.92 21.40 10.93
CA VAL A 250 6.68 22.84 10.89
C VAL A 250 6.35 23.25 9.46
N ILE A 251 5.17 23.81 9.25
CA ILE A 251 4.70 24.32 7.95
C ILE A 251 4.69 25.83 8.01
N THR A 252 5.49 26.46 7.16
CA THR A 252 5.48 27.90 6.93
C THR A 252 4.53 28.21 5.79
N ALA A 253 3.46 28.98 6.04
CA ALA A 253 2.55 29.50 5.02
C ALA A 253 2.74 31.02 4.87
N LYS A 254 1.91 31.67 4.05
CA LYS A 254 2.00 33.12 3.83
C LYS A 254 1.70 33.95 5.08
N ASP A 255 0.72 33.56 5.87
CA ASP A 255 0.16 34.34 6.99
C ASP A 255 0.20 33.61 8.33
N SER A 256 0.72 32.39 8.38
CA SER A 256 0.77 31.58 9.59
C SER A 256 1.92 30.56 9.56
N ILE A 257 2.37 30.18 10.75
CA ILE A 257 3.20 29.01 11.00
C ILE A 257 2.35 27.96 11.69
N TYR A 258 2.36 26.75 11.14
CA TYR A 258 1.69 25.60 11.71
C TYR A 258 2.74 24.64 12.26
N ARG A 259 2.52 24.19 13.50
CA ARG A 259 3.39 23.25 14.21
C ARG A 259 2.59 22.01 14.56
N PHE A 260 2.95 20.88 13.97
CA PHE A 260 2.28 19.59 14.17
C PHE A 260 3.18 18.64 14.96
N PRO A 261 2.95 18.49 16.28
CA PRO A 261 3.67 17.51 17.08
C PRO A 261 3.14 16.11 16.75
N VAL A 262 4.03 15.23 16.30
CA VAL A 262 3.65 13.88 15.81
C VAL A 262 3.10 12.99 16.94
N LYS A 263 3.49 13.27 18.19
CA LYS A 263 3.04 12.55 19.38
C LYS A 263 1.56 12.73 19.70
N ASN A 264 1.08 13.98 19.73
CA ASN A 264 -0.30 14.29 20.14
C ASN A 264 -1.26 14.52 18.96
N GLY A 265 -0.74 14.82 17.77
CA GLY A 265 -1.54 15.06 16.56
C GLY A 265 -2.34 16.37 16.59
N THR A 266 -2.15 17.24 17.58
CA THR A 266 -2.89 18.50 17.70
C THR A 266 -2.11 19.62 17.06
N MET A 267 -2.63 20.16 15.97
CA MET A 267 -2.01 21.28 15.25
C MET A 267 -2.02 22.56 16.07
N GLN A 268 -0.85 23.17 16.24
CA GLN A 268 -0.68 24.52 16.80
C GLN A 268 -0.50 25.52 15.66
N THR A 269 -1.09 26.71 15.79
CA THR A 269 -1.04 27.75 14.74
C THR A 269 -0.64 29.09 15.35
N THR A 270 0.37 29.73 14.76
CA THR A 270 0.83 31.08 15.11
C THR A 270 0.66 31.97 13.89
N ALA A 271 -0.06 33.10 14.02
CA ALA A 271 -0.21 34.06 12.94
C ALA A 271 1.13 34.78 12.65
N ILE A 272 1.32 35.25 11.42
CA ILE A 272 2.44 36.11 11.04
C ILE A 272 1.92 37.55 10.98
N LEU A 273 2.44 38.44 11.83
CA LEU A 273 1.96 39.83 11.99
C LEU A 273 2.65 40.84 11.05
N SER A 274 3.33 40.37 10.01
CA SER A 274 4.04 41.23 9.05
C SER A 274 3.29 41.33 7.71
N PRO A 275 2.77 42.52 7.33
CA PRO A 275 2.02 42.70 6.08
C PRO A 275 2.90 42.61 4.82
N GLU A 276 4.22 42.72 4.95
CA GLU A 276 5.17 42.76 3.82
C GLU A 276 5.85 41.41 3.54
N HIS A 277 5.55 40.35 4.31
CA HIS A 277 6.17 39.05 4.09
C HIS A 277 5.51 38.29 2.93
N PHE A 278 6.25 38.11 1.84
CA PHE A 278 5.87 37.20 0.76
C PHE A 278 6.65 35.90 0.85
N LEU A 279 6.01 34.80 1.26
CA LEU A 279 6.65 33.49 1.14
C LEU A 279 6.82 33.16 -0.35
N LEU A 280 8.06 33.27 -0.84
CA LEU A 280 8.39 33.15 -2.25
C LEU A 280 8.24 31.71 -2.75
N ARG A 281 8.02 31.59 -4.06
CA ARG A 281 7.89 30.29 -4.73
C ARG A 281 9.25 29.59 -4.73
N GLY A 282 9.33 28.46 -4.02
CA GLY A 282 10.57 27.70 -3.84
C GLY A 282 11.39 28.11 -2.61
N SER A 283 10.82 28.93 -1.72
CA SER A 283 11.37 29.12 -0.38
C SER A 283 11.56 27.80 0.35
N LEU A 284 12.65 27.69 1.11
CA LEU A 284 12.96 26.53 1.93
C LEU A 284 12.82 26.91 3.41
N SER A 285 12.12 26.09 4.19
CA SER A 285 12.11 26.22 5.64
C SER A 285 13.08 25.22 6.27
N PHE A 286 13.72 25.60 7.37
CA PHE A 286 14.60 24.74 8.13
C PHE A 286 14.56 25.14 9.62
N VAL A 287 14.51 24.14 10.50
CA VAL A 287 14.63 24.36 11.95
C VAL A 287 16.06 24.06 12.35
N GLN A 288 16.72 25.04 12.97
CA GLN A 288 18.09 24.91 13.44
C GLN A 288 18.11 23.96 14.66
N PRO A 289 18.81 22.80 14.62
CA PRO A 289 18.64 21.74 15.61
C PRO A 289 19.03 22.10 17.04
N GLU A 290 20.02 22.97 17.23
CA GLU A 290 20.55 23.35 18.56
C GLU A 290 19.72 24.43 19.26
N THR A 291 19.04 25.30 18.51
CA THR A 291 18.28 26.45 19.02
C THR A 291 16.77 26.30 18.82
N HIS A 292 16.33 25.32 18.03
CA HIS A 292 14.95 25.13 17.58
C HIS A 292 14.34 26.34 16.84
N GLN A 293 15.19 27.27 16.40
CA GLN A 293 14.76 28.45 15.70
C GLN A 293 14.39 28.11 14.25
N LEU A 294 13.20 28.54 13.83
CA LEU A 294 12.75 28.40 12.45
C LEU A 294 13.42 29.46 11.58
N TYR A 295 13.97 29.04 10.45
CA TYR A 295 14.49 29.90 9.40
C TYR A 295 13.75 29.65 8.09
N ASN A 296 13.64 30.71 7.29
CA ASN A 296 13.27 30.61 5.89
C ASN A 296 14.42 31.09 5.00
N PHE A 297 14.60 30.41 3.88
CA PHE A 297 15.69 30.60 2.95
C PHE A 297 15.18 30.84 1.53
N TYR A 298 15.84 31.74 0.81
CA TYR A 298 15.66 31.95 -0.62
C TYR A 298 17.02 32.00 -1.32
N LEU A 299 17.36 30.94 -2.06
CA LEU A 299 18.72 30.73 -2.57
C LEU A 299 19.16 31.79 -3.57
N ASP A 300 18.26 32.19 -4.48
CA ASP A 300 18.57 33.09 -5.60
C ASP A 300 19.01 34.48 -5.12
N LYS A 301 18.55 34.89 -3.93
CA LYS A 301 18.93 36.15 -3.29
C LYS A 301 19.90 35.95 -2.13
N GLN A 302 20.34 34.72 -1.86
CA GLN A 302 21.15 34.39 -0.67
C GLN A 302 20.52 35.00 0.58
N TRP A 303 19.22 34.77 0.75
CA TRP A 303 18.46 35.30 1.87
C TRP A 303 18.22 34.20 2.88
N ALA A 304 18.58 34.45 4.14
CA ALA A 304 18.15 33.67 5.29
C ALA A 304 17.55 34.61 6.33
N THR A 305 16.34 34.32 6.81
CA THR A 305 15.72 35.10 7.90
C THR A 305 15.20 34.15 8.98
N PRO A 306 15.52 34.38 10.27
CA PRO A 306 14.88 33.68 11.36
C PRO A 306 13.46 34.20 11.60
N PHE A 307 12.59 33.34 12.12
CA PHE A 307 11.31 33.72 12.68
C PHE A 307 11.46 34.11 14.16
N ARG A 308 10.85 35.22 14.54
CA ARG A 308 10.80 35.75 15.90
C ARG A 308 9.47 35.37 16.54
N GLU A 309 9.47 34.28 17.30
CA GLU A 309 8.25 33.75 17.96
C GLU A 309 7.60 34.77 18.91
N ASP A 310 8.42 35.58 19.59
CA ASP A 310 7.98 36.64 20.52
C ASP A 310 7.20 37.76 19.82
N GLN A 311 7.61 38.10 18.60
CA GLN A 311 7.03 39.19 17.80
C GLN A 311 6.09 38.69 16.71
N GLN A 312 6.00 37.38 16.52
CA GLN A 312 5.23 36.74 15.46
C GLN A 312 5.56 37.29 14.05
N THR A 313 6.83 37.59 13.80
CA THR A 313 7.31 38.17 12.53
C THR A 313 8.64 37.57 12.11
N TRP A 314 8.97 37.70 10.82
CA TRP A 314 10.32 37.46 10.33
C TRP A 314 11.21 38.65 10.67
N GLU A 315 12.46 38.39 11.02
CA GLU A 315 13.44 39.45 11.31
C GLU A 315 13.69 40.34 10.09
N GLN A 316 13.69 39.74 8.89
CA GLN A 316 13.76 40.47 7.62
C GLN A 316 12.71 39.91 6.65
N PRO A 317 11.63 40.65 6.33
CA PRO A 317 10.57 40.18 5.44
C PRO A 317 11.08 40.06 4.00
N PHE A 318 10.55 39.09 3.24
CA PHE A 318 10.87 38.93 1.83
C PHE A 318 10.10 39.95 0.98
N PRO A 319 10.76 40.84 0.23
CA PRO A 319 10.17 41.57 -0.87
C PRO A 319 9.88 40.58 -2.00
N SER A 320 9.04 40.99 -2.95
CA SER A 320 8.78 40.20 -4.14
C SER A 320 10.07 39.89 -4.91
N ALA A 321 10.22 38.65 -5.36
CA ALA A 321 11.31 38.22 -6.22
C ALA A 321 10.80 37.34 -7.37
N ASP A 322 11.64 37.17 -8.39
CA ASP A 322 11.41 36.22 -9.48
C ASP A 322 11.36 34.79 -8.97
N VAL A 323 10.78 33.90 -9.79
CA VAL A 323 10.70 32.45 -9.51
C VAL A 323 12.09 31.82 -9.36
N THR A 324 12.27 30.97 -8.34
CA THR A 324 13.56 30.33 -8.05
C THR A 324 14.10 29.50 -9.21
N GLU A 325 15.43 29.44 -9.31
CA GLU A 325 16.16 28.49 -10.16
C GLU A 325 16.49 27.17 -9.46
N TYR A 326 16.13 27.00 -8.19
CA TYR A 326 16.59 25.90 -7.32
C TYR A 326 15.45 25.06 -6.75
N TRP A 327 14.38 24.83 -7.52
CA TRP A 327 13.28 23.96 -7.11
C TRP A 327 13.80 22.57 -6.75
N HIS A 328 13.25 22.00 -5.68
CA HIS A 328 13.61 20.67 -5.19
C HIS A 328 15.10 20.51 -4.81
N ALA A 329 15.81 21.59 -4.48
CA ALA A 329 17.15 21.48 -3.92
C ALA A 329 17.13 20.65 -2.63
N ASN A 330 18.12 19.78 -2.45
CA ASN A 330 18.29 19.02 -1.22
C ASN A 330 19.02 19.87 -0.20
N LYS A 331 18.77 19.62 1.09
CA LYS A 331 19.41 20.34 2.19
C LYS A 331 19.82 19.41 3.32
N PHE A 332 20.94 19.72 3.97
CA PHE A 332 21.34 19.07 5.23
C PHE A 332 22.14 20.02 6.10
N TYR A 333 22.10 19.78 7.41
CA TYR A 333 22.85 20.55 8.37
C TYR A 333 24.08 19.78 8.84
N PHE A 334 25.21 20.47 8.92
CA PHE A 334 26.48 19.93 9.37
C PHE A 334 26.90 20.59 10.69
N PRO A 335 26.63 19.96 11.85
CA PRO A 335 26.81 20.56 13.17
C PRO A 335 28.26 20.98 13.43
N ALA A 336 29.23 20.19 13.00
CA ALA A 336 30.67 20.44 13.24
C ALA A 336 31.16 21.78 12.67
N GLN A 337 30.43 22.39 11.73
CA GLN A 337 30.74 23.71 11.18
C GLN A 337 29.62 24.73 11.40
N GLY A 338 28.49 24.36 12.02
CA GLY A 338 27.32 25.22 12.15
C GLY A 338 26.76 25.70 10.81
N ARG A 339 26.77 24.84 9.78
CA ARG A 339 26.41 25.21 8.39
C ARG A 339 25.25 24.39 7.84
N LEU A 340 24.30 25.07 7.20
CA LEU A 340 23.32 24.44 6.30
C LEU A 340 23.94 24.34 4.91
N TYR A 341 23.91 23.16 4.31
CA TYR A 341 24.30 22.90 2.93
C TYR A 341 23.03 22.74 2.08
N ILE A 342 23.03 23.32 0.90
CA ILE A 342 21.91 23.26 -0.05
C ILE A 342 22.46 22.99 -1.44
N LEU A 343 22.00 21.92 -2.08
CA LEU A 343 22.63 21.38 -3.28
C LEU A 343 21.61 20.90 -4.31
N GLY A 344 22.03 21.00 -5.57
CA GLY A 344 21.21 20.58 -6.71
C GLY A 344 20.02 21.50 -6.96
N GLY A 345 18.96 20.93 -7.52
CA GLY A 345 17.73 21.64 -7.85
C GLY A 345 17.59 21.89 -9.35
N TYR A 346 16.46 22.48 -9.73
CA TYR A 346 16.11 22.72 -11.12
C TYR A 346 15.29 24.00 -11.25
N GLY A 347 15.47 24.70 -12.35
CA GLY A 347 14.67 25.87 -12.71
C GLY A 347 15.27 26.55 -13.93
N GLN A 348 14.46 27.35 -14.61
CA GLN A 348 14.88 28.04 -15.85
C GLN A 348 15.51 27.05 -16.86
N LEU A 349 14.84 25.90 -17.06
CA LEU A 349 15.26 24.83 -17.97
C LEU A 349 16.65 24.22 -17.69
N THR A 350 17.19 24.44 -16.49
CA THR A 350 18.54 24.01 -16.11
C THR A 350 18.54 23.24 -14.79
N TYR A 351 19.05 22.01 -14.80
CA TYR A 351 19.42 21.26 -13.60
C TYR A 351 20.71 21.82 -13.01
N LYS A 352 20.80 21.87 -11.68
CA LYS A 352 21.93 22.45 -10.96
C LYS A 352 22.73 21.35 -10.25
N ASN A 353 24.04 21.57 -10.09
CA ASN A 353 24.94 20.76 -9.25
C ASN A 353 25.75 21.63 -8.27
N LYS A 354 25.39 22.91 -8.13
CA LYS A 354 26.04 23.83 -7.19
C LYS A 354 25.72 23.41 -5.75
N VAL A 355 26.67 23.66 -4.86
CA VAL A 355 26.52 23.47 -3.41
C VAL A 355 26.68 24.84 -2.75
N HIS A 356 25.58 25.35 -2.20
CA HIS A 356 25.55 26.58 -1.41
C HIS A 356 25.61 26.23 0.07
N THR A 357 26.18 27.12 0.87
CA THR A 357 26.18 26.98 2.33
C THR A 357 25.74 28.27 3.00
N TYR A 358 25.07 28.13 4.13
CA TYR A 358 24.77 29.23 5.05
C TYR A 358 25.34 28.90 6.43
N ASN A 359 26.15 29.79 6.97
CA ASN A 359 26.75 29.65 8.29
C ASN A 359 25.89 30.38 9.34
N PHE A 360 25.35 29.64 10.31
CA PHE A 360 24.48 30.20 11.36
C PHE A 360 25.24 31.02 12.42
N ILE A 361 26.56 30.88 12.51
CA ILE A 361 27.40 31.65 13.44
C ILE A 361 27.77 33.00 12.81
N SER A 362 28.23 32.99 11.57
CA SER A 362 28.67 34.22 10.89
C SER A 362 27.56 34.93 10.12
N HIS A 363 26.38 34.30 9.98
CA HIS A 363 25.25 34.75 9.15
C HIS A 363 25.63 35.06 7.69
N LYS A 364 26.54 34.27 7.12
CA LYS A 364 27.06 34.46 5.75
C LYS A 364 26.75 33.28 4.85
N TRP A 365 26.46 33.61 3.60
CA TRP A 365 26.39 32.65 2.50
C TRP A 365 27.77 32.43 1.87
N ASP A 366 27.97 31.21 1.38
CA ASP A 366 29.18 30.80 0.67
C ASP A 366 28.83 29.69 -0.34
N SER A 367 29.75 29.33 -1.23
CA SER A 367 29.60 28.24 -2.18
C SER A 367 30.78 27.29 -2.13
N VAL A 368 30.49 26.00 -2.26
CA VAL A 368 31.49 24.93 -2.19
C VAL A 368 31.72 24.35 -3.57
N GLN A 369 32.98 24.33 -4.01
CA GLN A 369 33.39 23.54 -5.16
C GLN A 369 33.66 22.10 -4.73
N VAL A 370 32.85 21.17 -5.25
CA VAL A 370 32.99 19.74 -4.99
C VAL A 370 34.10 19.12 -5.85
N LYS A 371 34.84 18.19 -5.26
CA LYS A 371 35.92 17.41 -5.90
C LYS A 371 35.57 15.92 -5.93
N GLY A 372 36.35 15.12 -6.65
CA GLY A 372 36.16 13.66 -6.72
C GLY A 372 35.30 13.24 -7.92
N ASP A 373 34.37 12.32 -7.69
CA ASP A 373 33.49 11.80 -8.74
C ASP A 373 32.49 12.88 -9.22
N PRO A 374 32.06 12.85 -10.51
CA PRO A 374 31.15 13.86 -11.05
C PRO A 374 29.80 13.92 -10.34
N TYR A 375 29.47 15.08 -9.78
CA TYR A 375 28.12 15.37 -9.33
C TYR A 375 27.26 15.87 -10.51
N THR A 376 26.57 14.92 -11.15
CA THR A 376 25.67 15.22 -12.27
C THR A 376 24.55 16.17 -11.80
N PRO A 377 24.32 17.30 -12.50
CA PRO A 377 23.20 18.20 -12.22
C PRO A 377 21.86 17.49 -12.15
N ARG A 378 21.09 17.73 -11.07
CA ARG A 378 19.88 16.96 -10.78
C ARG A 378 18.91 17.65 -9.84
N TYR A 379 17.65 17.22 -9.90
CA TYR A 379 16.61 17.45 -8.90
C TYR A 379 15.86 16.13 -8.59
N LEU A 380 14.87 16.18 -7.68
CA LEU A 380 14.07 15.00 -7.29
C LEU A 380 14.93 13.82 -6.79
N ALA A 381 16.05 14.15 -6.16
CA ALA A 381 16.94 13.21 -5.49
C ALA A 381 16.59 13.15 -4.00
N ALA A 382 16.93 12.04 -3.36
CA ALA A 382 16.81 11.89 -1.91
C ALA A 382 18.15 12.17 -1.23
N LEU A 383 18.15 12.93 -0.14
CA LEU A 383 19.35 13.16 0.67
C LEU A 383 19.14 12.71 2.12
N GLY A 384 20.12 12.00 2.68
CA GLY A 384 20.11 11.62 4.09
C GLY A 384 21.51 11.68 4.70
N THR A 385 21.59 11.80 6.02
CA THR A 385 22.86 11.85 6.77
C THR A 385 22.97 10.68 7.75
N LYS A 386 24.21 10.26 8.01
CA LYS A 386 24.55 9.30 9.06
C LYS A 386 25.85 9.75 9.73
N GLY A 387 25.72 10.32 10.93
CA GLY A 387 26.84 11.03 11.55
C GLY A 387 27.32 12.17 10.65
N ASP A 388 28.60 12.21 10.34
CA ASP A 388 29.21 13.21 9.46
C ASP A 388 29.09 12.89 7.95
N ASP A 389 28.66 11.67 7.60
CA ASP A 389 28.53 11.25 6.22
C ASP A 389 27.18 11.66 5.62
N VAL A 390 27.23 12.21 4.41
CA VAL A 390 26.05 12.65 3.66
C VAL A 390 25.89 11.74 2.45
N TYR A 391 24.66 11.30 2.18
CA TYR A 391 24.35 10.42 1.07
C TYR A 391 23.28 11.04 0.18
N ILE A 392 23.49 10.96 -1.14
CA ILE A 392 22.59 11.48 -2.17
C ILE A 392 22.19 10.30 -3.06
N LEU A 393 20.90 10.05 -3.18
CA LEU A 393 20.36 8.93 -3.93
C LEU A 393 19.54 9.41 -5.13
N GLY A 394 20.00 9.01 -6.31
CA GLY A 394 19.29 9.11 -7.58
C GLY A 394 18.92 10.54 -7.98
N GLY A 395 17.75 10.69 -8.60
CA GLY A 395 17.22 11.95 -9.12
C GLY A 395 16.93 11.92 -10.61
N TYR A 396 16.72 13.09 -11.19
CA TYR A 396 16.57 13.27 -12.63
C TYR A 396 17.36 14.49 -13.09
N GLY A 397 18.04 14.38 -14.23
CA GLY A 397 18.85 15.47 -14.75
C GLY A 397 19.73 15.06 -15.92
N SER A 398 20.66 15.93 -16.29
CA SER A 398 21.57 15.73 -17.43
C SER A 398 23.01 16.06 -17.05
N THR A 399 23.97 15.46 -17.76
CA THR A 399 25.40 15.70 -17.51
C THR A 399 25.81 17.16 -17.76
N THR A 400 25.12 17.85 -18.68
CA THR A 400 25.37 19.26 -19.00
C THR A 400 24.61 20.23 -18.11
N GLY A 401 23.57 19.78 -17.41
CA GLY A 401 22.61 20.64 -16.72
C GLY A 401 21.47 21.12 -17.61
N GLU A 402 21.67 21.21 -18.92
CA GLU A 402 20.63 21.64 -19.86
C GLU A 402 19.49 20.61 -19.97
N GLN A 403 18.24 21.06 -19.84
CA GLN A 403 17.06 20.20 -19.99
C GLN A 403 16.90 19.67 -21.42
N ILE A 404 17.31 20.45 -22.42
CA ILE A 404 17.21 20.06 -23.82
C ILE A 404 18.20 18.94 -24.19
N LEU A 405 19.25 18.72 -23.38
CA LEU A 405 20.32 17.77 -23.67
C LEU A 405 20.21 16.48 -22.84
N ASN A 406 19.43 15.52 -23.35
CA ASN A 406 19.36 14.13 -22.87
C ASN A 406 19.19 13.96 -21.33
N PRO A 407 18.13 14.53 -20.73
CA PRO A 407 17.84 14.32 -19.32
C PRO A 407 17.37 12.89 -19.05
N LYS A 408 17.86 12.30 -17.96
CA LYS A 408 17.64 10.89 -17.61
C LYS A 408 17.44 10.69 -16.12
N TYR A 409 16.83 9.56 -15.78
CA TYR A 409 16.75 9.07 -14.41
C TYR A 409 18.13 8.66 -13.93
N LEU A 410 18.45 9.04 -12.70
CA LEU A 410 19.68 8.72 -12.00
C LEU A 410 19.33 7.78 -10.86
N TYR A 411 20.16 6.76 -10.68
CA TYR A 411 20.02 5.73 -9.64
C TYR A 411 21.33 5.52 -8.89
N ASP A 412 22.28 6.44 -9.01
CA ASP A 412 23.53 6.43 -8.26
C ASP A 412 23.29 6.77 -6.79
N LEU A 413 23.97 6.04 -5.90
CA LEU A 413 24.17 6.43 -4.51
C LEU A 413 25.55 7.09 -4.42
N LEU A 414 25.56 8.38 -4.05
CA LEU A 414 26.75 9.17 -3.85
C LEU A 414 26.95 9.40 -2.35
N ARG A 415 28.20 9.42 -1.90
CA ARG A 415 28.62 9.92 -0.59
C ARG A 415 29.29 11.27 -0.76
N PHE A 416 28.85 12.27 -0.02
CA PHE A 416 29.48 13.59 0.09
C PHE A 416 30.14 13.73 1.46
N ASP A 417 31.42 14.08 1.47
CA ASP A 417 32.18 14.44 2.66
C ASP A 417 32.27 15.97 2.75
N PRO A 418 31.56 16.62 3.70
CA PRO A 418 31.54 18.07 3.85
C PRO A 418 32.84 18.64 4.48
N LYS A 419 33.71 17.82 5.07
CA LYS A 419 35.03 18.28 5.56
C LYS A 419 36.03 18.36 4.42
N ALA A 420 36.04 17.36 3.55
CA ALA A 420 36.95 17.30 2.40
C ALA A 420 36.39 17.99 1.14
N ASN A 421 35.09 18.30 1.12
CA ASN A 421 34.34 18.74 -0.06
C ASN A 421 34.48 17.75 -1.23
N THR A 422 34.42 16.45 -0.94
CA THR A 422 34.59 15.38 -1.94
C THR A 422 33.32 14.55 -2.11
N ILE A 423 33.00 14.21 -3.35
CA ILE A 423 31.93 13.28 -3.71
C ILE A 423 32.55 11.99 -4.21
N LYS A 424 31.98 10.86 -3.78
CA LYS A 424 32.33 9.52 -4.25
C LYS A 424 31.07 8.73 -4.56
N LYS A 425 31.02 8.11 -5.73
CA LYS A 425 29.98 7.15 -6.08
C LYS A 425 30.21 5.83 -5.34
N ILE A 426 29.18 5.35 -4.65
CA ILE A 426 29.20 4.06 -3.97
C ILE A 426 28.80 2.96 -4.95
N PHE A 427 27.60 3.07 -5.51
CA PHE A 427 27.07 2.17 -6.53
C PHE A 427 25.93 2.85 -7.31
N ALA A 428 25.28 2.12 -8.21
CA ALA A 428 23.96 2.47 -8.73
C ALA A 428 22.96 1.36 -8.41
N LEU A 429 21.71 1.72 -8.10
CA LEU A 429 20.64 0.76 -7.86
C LEU A 429 20.40 -0.10 -9.10
N ASP A 430 19.89 -1.31 -8.88
CA ASP A 430 19.42 -2.15 -9.97
C ASP A 430 18.36 -1.39 -10.78
N PRO A 431 18.42 -1.42 -12.13
CA PRO A 431 17.47 -0.69 -12.96
C PRO A 431 16.04 -1.14 -12.65
N PRO A 432 15.13 -0.20 -12.34
CA PRO A 432 13.76 -0.56 -12.03
C PRO A 432 13.01 -0.98 -13.30
N LYS A 433 11.94 -1.78 -13.14
CA LYS A 433 11.02 -2.09 -14.25
C LYS A 433 10.34 -0.83 -14.79
N ASP A 434 9.93 0.05 -13.87
CA ASP A 434 9.29 1.32 -14.15
C ASP A 434 10.15 2.45 -13.55
N ALA A 435 10.39 3.49 -14.33
CA ALA A 435 11.26 4.59 -13.90
C ALA A 435 10.59 5.43 -12.80
N PHE A 436 11.31 5.69 -11.72
CA PHE A 436 10.91 6.57 -10.63
C PHE A 436 12.00 7.56 -10.23
N VAL A 437 11.60 8.60 -9.50
CA VAL A 437 12.44 9.57 -8.79
C VAL A 437 12.12 9.54 -7.29
N PHE A 438 12.70 10.45 -6.50
CA PHE A 438 12.65 10.42 -5.04
C PHE A 438 12.04 11.69 -4.44
N ALA A 439 11.45 11.55 -3.25
CA ALA A 439 11.17 12.69 -2.36
C ALA A 439 12.48 13.31 -1.84
N ASN A 440 12.40 14.54 -1.28
CA ASN A 440 13.57 15.37 -1.02
C ASN A 440 14.56 14.76 0.00
N SER A 441 14.04 14.12 1.06
CA SER A 441 14.88 13.47 2.07
C SER A 441 14.77 11.94 2.03
N MET A 442 15.82 11.27 2.49
CA MET A 442 15.77 9.89 2.94
C MET A 442 16.25 9.77 4.38
N VAL A 443 15.71 8.79 5.08
CA VAL A 443 16.08 8.47 6.46
C VAL A 443 17.12 7.35 6.43
N ILE A 444 18.22 7.51 7.16
CA ILE A 444 19.26 6.47 7.29
C ILE A 444 19.29 6.01 8.75
N ILE A 445 19.07 4.72 8.96
CA ILE A 445 19.13 4.07 10.28
C ILE A 445 20.00 2.82 10.13
N ASP A 446 21.05 2.74 10.93
CA ASP A 446 22.12 1.75 10.81
C ASP A 446 22.73 1.76 9.40
N GLU A 447 22.63 0.65 8.66
CA GLU A 447 23.12 0.50 7.27
C GLU A 447 22.00 0.52 6.23
N ASN A 448 20.78 0.86 6.65
CA ASN A 448 19.60 0.90 5.79
C ASN A 448 19.16 2.34 5.54
N TYR A 449 18.77 2.63 4.29
CA TYR A 449 18.09 3.87 3.95
C TYR A 449 16.62 3.61 3.65
N TYR A 450 15.78 4.60 3.94
CA TYR A 450 14.35 4.61 3.67
C TYR A 450 14.04 5.87 2.87
N ALA A 451 13.46 5.70 1.68
CA ALA A 451 13.16 6.81 0.78
C ALA A 451 11.77 6.64 0.15
N LEU A 452 11.08 7.74 -0.09
CA LEU A 452 9.85 7.74 -0.88
C LEU A 452 10.21 7.87 -2.36
N THR A 453 9.59 7.05 -3.19
CA THR A 453 9.78 7.02 -4.64
C THR A 453 8.46 7.24 -5.36
N PHE A 454 8.48 7.84 -6.54
CA PHE A 454 7.28 8.04 -7.35
C PHE A 454 7.60 8.18 -8.84
N PRO A 455 6.69 7.78 -9.74
CA PRO A 455 6.81 8.08 -11.16
C PRO A 455 6.52 9.59 -11.40
N LYS A 456 7.46 10.29 -12.04
CA LYS A 456 7.33 11.73 -12.35
C LYS A 456 6.60 12.01 -13.67
N ASP A 457 6.33 10.98 -14.46
CA ASP A 457 5.81 11.05 -15.84
C ASP A 457 4.28 11.18 -15.92
N ARG A 458 3.60 11.28 -14.77
CA ARG A 458 2.14 11.34 -14.64
C ARG A 458 1.71 12.23 -13.48
N PHE A 459 0.54 12.83 -13.62
CA PHE A 459 -0.06 13.66 -12.57
C PHE A 459 -0.63 12.80 -11.43
N ASP A 460 -1.47 11.81 -11.76
CA ASP A 460 -1.97 10.83 -10.79
C ASP A 460 -0.84 9.83 -10.46
N SER A 461 0.00 10.24 -9.50
CA SER A 461 1.16 9.49 -9.03
C SER A 461 0.93 9.02 -7.61
N ARG A 462 1.83 8.17 -7.12
CA ARG A 462 1.76 7.62 -5.76
C ARG A 462 3.17 7.51 -5.20
N LEU A 463 3.34 7.94 -3.95
CA LEU A 463 4.60 7.77 -3.22
C LEU A 463 4.66 6.35 -2.66
N GLN A 464 5.69 5.60 -3.02
CA GLN A 464 6.01 4.28 -2.50
C GLN A 464 7.25 4.38 -1.62
N LEU A 465 7.15 3.94 -0.37
CA LEU A 465 8.32 3.80 0.50
C LEU A 465 9.16 2.61 0.04
N ILE A 466 10.48 2.81 -0.06
CA ILE A 466 11.45 1.75 -0.27
C ILE A 466 12.46 1.70 0.89
N ARG A 467 12.98 0.50 1.15
CA ARG A 467 14.16 0.28 1.99
C ARG A 467 15.27 -0.31 1.13
N GLY A 468 16.45 0.29 1.16
CA GLY A 468 17.67 -0.30 0.61
C GLY A 468 18.83 -0.24 1.59
N SER A 469 20.02 -0.65 1.15
CA SER A 469 21.23 -0.70 1.97
C SER A 469 22.27 0.28 1.46
N LEU A 470 23.08 0.87 2.35
CA LEU A 470 24.26 1.65 1.95
C LEU A 470 25.39 0.81 1.35
N LYS A 471 25.28 -0.53 1.43
CA LYS A 471 26.32 -1.47 0.96
C LYS A 471 25.92 -2.26 -0.28
N HIS A 472 24.62 -2.36 -0.57
CA HIS A 472 24.09 -3.18 -1.64
C HIS A 472 23.12 -2.37 -2.49
N ASN A 473 23.09 -2.64 -3.79
CA ASN A 473 22.29 -1.91 -4.77
C ASN A 473 20.81 -2.36 -4.86
N GLN A 474 20.40 -3.31 -4.01
CA GLN A 474 19.05 -3.83 -3.95
C GLN A 474 18.18 -3.02 -2.98
N TYR A 475 16.89 -2.96 -3.29
CA TYR A 475 15.89 -2.30 -2.46
C TYR A 475 14.56 -3.06 -2.48
N GLN A 476 13.72 -2.82 -1.49
CA GLN A 476 12.43 -3.47 -1.28
C GLN A 476 11.36 -2.42 -1.02
N ALA A 477 10.20 -2.55 -1.67
CA ALA A 477 9.02 -1.74 -1.35
C ALA A 477 8.44 -2.13 0.02
N LEU A 478 8.10 -1.12 0.82
CA LEU A 478 7.52 -1.25 2.15
C LEU A 478 6.23 -0.44 2.26
N GLY A 479 5.28 -0.93 3.05
CA GLY A 479 3.98 -0.31 3.22
C GLY A 479 3.17 -0.20 1.93
N ASP A 480 1.97 0.35 2.05
CA ASP A 480 1.18 0.83 0.93
C ASP A 480 1.71 2.16 0.40
N THR A 481 0.96 2.72 -0.55
CA THR A 481 1.33 3.96 -1.24
C THR A 481 0.51 5.14 -0.76
N ILE A 482 1.12 6.33 -0.73
CA ILE A 482 0.40 7.59 -0.51
C ILE A 482 -0.03 8.18 -1.85
N PRO A 483 -1.31 8.55 -2.05
CA PRO A 483 -1.74 9.29 -3.24
C PRO A 483 -0.97 10.61 -3.37
N TYR A 484 -0.41 10.89 -4.55
CA TYR A 484 0.47 12.02 -4.77
C TYR A 484 0.25 12.65 -6.14
N ALA A 485 -0.52 13.74 -6.18
CA ALA A 485 -0.70 14.55 -7.37
C ALA A 485 0.60 15.30 -7.71
N PHE A 486 1.32 14.85 -8.74
CA PHE A 486 2.61 15.41 -9.12
C PHE A 486 2.48 16.42 -10.27
N LYS A 487 2.81 17.68 -10.00
CA LYS A 487 2.82 18.80 -10.94
C LYS A 487 4.15 19.55 -10.86
N ASP A 488 5.22 18.84 -11.19
CA ASP A 488 6.61 19.34 -11.25
C ASP A 488 7.00 20.24 -10.05
N ASN A 489 7.22 21.54 -10.26
CA ASN A 489 7.63 22.48 -9.22
C ASN A 489 6.51 22.93 -8.25
N ARG A 490 5.25 22.51 -8.49
CA ARG A 490 4.11 22.81 -7.61
C ARG A 490 3.81 21.70 -6.62
N SER A 491 4.40 20.53 -6.82
CA SER A 491 4.30 19.42 -5.88
C SER A 491 5.62 19.26 -5.13
N TYR A 492 5.56 18.97 -3.84
CA TYR A 492 6.74 18.67 -3.01
C TYR A 492 6.42 17.52 -2.07
N ALA A 493 7.41 16.68 -1.80
CA ALA A 493 7.29 15.58 -0.85
C ALA A 493 8.58 15.46 -0.03
N ASP A 494 8.44 15.14 1.25
CA ASP A 494 9.55 14.95 2.17
C ASP A 494 9.29 13.78 3.13
N LEU A 495 10.36 13.27 3.75
CA LEU A 495 10.32 12.13 4.66
C LEU A 495 11.20 12.38 5.89
N TYR A 496 10.62 12.18 7.07
CA TYR A 496 11.27 12.37 8.36
C TYR A 496 11.14 11.13 9.24
N TYR A 497 11.99 11.03 10.26
CA TYR A 497 11.96 9.97 11.27
C TYR A 497 11.81 10.55 12.67
N CYS A 498 10.82 10.04 13.39
CA CYS A 498 10.55 10.30 14.79
C CYS A 498 11.15 9.16 15.62
N ALA A 499 12.31 9.39 16.24
CA ALA A 499 13.05 8.37 16.98
C ALA A 499 12.37 7.95 18.31
N ASN A 500 11.73 8.89 19.01
CA ASN A 500 11.02 8.62 20.26
C ASN A 500 9.68 7.96 19.97
N SER A 501 8.92 8.48 19.00
CA SER A 501 7.63 7.90 18.59
C SER A 501 7.77 6.62 17.76
N LYS A 502 8.97 6.29 17.29
CA LYS A 502 9.27 5.16 16.38
C LYS A 502 8.35 5.18 15.15
N LYS A 503 8.29 6.31 14.44
CA LYS A 503 7.46 6.52 13.24
C LYS A 503 8.23 7.17 12.11
N LEU A 504 7.89 6.84 10.87
CA LEU A 504 8.23 7.66 9.70
C LEU A 504 7.08 8.63 9.43
N VAL A 505 7.43 9.84 9.01
CA VAL A 505 6.48 10.92 8.72
C VAL A 505 6.72 11.40 7.30
N ALA A 506 5.71 11.30 6.44
CA ALA A 506 5.74 11.82 5.09
C ALA A 506 4.89 13.08 5.00
N VAL A 507 5.39 14.10 4.32
CA VAL A 507 4.64 15.35 4.08
C VAL A 507 4.53 15.59 2.60
N THR A 508 3.34 15.96 2.12
CA THR A 508 3.12 16.35 0.73
C THR A 508 2.53 17.75 0.63
N LEU A 509 3.03 18.54 -0.32
CA LEU A 509 2.51 19.85 -0.68
C LEU A 509 2.03 19.83 -2.14
N LEU A 510 0.89 20.45 -2.41
CA LEU A 510 0.43 20.77 -3.76
C LEU A 510 -0.07 22.22 -3.79
N THR A 511 0.66 23.10 -4.47
CA THR A 511 0.27 24.50 -4.61
C THR A 511 -0.70 24.67 -5.78
N ASP A 512 -1.86 25.26 -5.55
CA ASP A 512 -2.89 25.56 -6.56
C ASP A 512 -2.61 26.89 -7.32
N ASP A 513 -3.30 27.11 -8.44
CA ASP A 513 -3.19 28.31 -9.28
C ASP A 513 -3.69 29.56 -8.54
N ASN A 514 -4.66 29.38 -7.64
CA ASN A 514 -5.19 30.41 -6.76
C ASN A 514 -4.22 30.81 -5.62
N LYS A 515 -2.97 30.32 -5.64
CA LYS A 515 -1.95 30.57 -4.62
C LYS A 515 -2.40 30.11 -3.23
N THR A 516 -3.02 28.94 -3.15
CA THR A 516 -3.19 28.17 -1.91
C THR A 516 -2.34 26.91 -1.99
N THR A 517 -2.04 26.26 -0.87
CA THR A 517 -1.28 25.01 -0.87
C THR A 517 -1.98 23.96 -0.04
N ASP A 518 -2.26 22.81 -0.64
CA ASP A 518 -2.76 21.64 0.09
C ASP A 518 -1.59 20.95 0.79
N VAL A 519 -1.73 20.76 2.11
CA VAL A 519 -0.72 20.16 2.97
C VAL A 519 -1.29 18.90 3.60
N LYS A 520 -0.60 17.78 3.41
CA LYS A 520 -0.98 16.50 4.02
C LYS A 520 0.19 15.88 4.75
N ILE A 521 -0.07 15.34 5.94
CA ILE A 521 0.91 14.65 6.78
C ILE A 521 0.44 13.21 6.97
N TYR A 522 1.35 12.28 6.70
CA TYR A 522 1.13 10.86 6.82
C TYR A 522 2.12 10.25 7.80
N THR A 523 1.71 9.23 8.54
CA THR A 523 2.60 8.48 9.44
C THR A 523 2.51 6.98 9.20
N ILE A 524 3.61 6.27 9.40
CA ILE A 524 3.68 4.81 9.44
C ILE A 524 4.61 4.38 10.57
N ALA A 525 4.27 3.32 11.29
CA ALA A 525 5.08 2.81 12.39
C ALA A 525 6.42 2.25 11.87
N PHE A 526 7.48 2.45 12.64
CA PHE A 526 8.83 2.07 12.26
C PHE A 526 9.32 0.84 13.06
N PRO A 527 10.01 -0.10 12.41
CA PRO A 527 10.27 -0.19 10.96
C PRO A 527 9.07 -0.77 10.20
N PRO A 528 8.71 -0.18 9.06
CA PRO A 528 7.56 -0.62 8.29
C PRO A 528 7.83 -1.98 7.62
N ASN A 529 6.75 -2.70 7.34
CA ASN A 529 6.76 -4.00 6.71
C ASN A 529 6.25 -3.92 5.28
N ALA A 530 6.70 -4.85 4.44
CA ALA A 530 6.08 -5.05 3.13
C ALA A 530 4.60 -5.43 3.31
N LEU A 531 3.75 -4.99 2.38
CA LEU A 531 2.38 -5.48 2.31
C LEU A 531 2.40 -6.99 2.13
N THR A 532 1.75 -7.70 3.04
CA THR A 532 1.48 -9.12 2.89
C THR A 532 0.45 -9.29 1.79
N ILE A 533 0.92 -9.55 0.56
CA ILE A 533 0.07 -10.16 -0.47
C ILE A 533 -0.37 -11.49 0.13
N PRO A 534 -1.69 -11.79 0.26
CA PRO A 534 -2.11 -13.12 0.64
C PRO A 534 -1.45 -14.07 -0.35
N ALA A 535 -0.53 -14.89 0.13
CA ALA A 535 0.00 -15.97 -0.65
C ALA A 535 -1.20 -16.90 -0.89
N HIS A 536 -1.85 -16.76 -2.04
CA HIS A 536 -2.42 -17.94 -2.67
C HIS A 536 -1.22 -18.87 -2.85
N SER A 537 -1.06 -19.79 -1.91
CA SER A 537 -0.05 -20.83 -1.93
C SER A 537 -0.39 -21.84 -3.02
N ASN A 538 -0.33 -21.38 -4.27
CA ASN A 538 0.03 -22.18 -5.41
C ASN A 538 1.54 -22.04 -5.66
N ALA A 539 2.33 -21.89 -4.59
CA ALA A 539 3.75 -22.16 -4.66
C ALA A 539 3.89 -23.67 -4.89
N ALA A 540 3.81 -24.06 -6.16
CA ALA A 540 4.35 -25.34 -6.59
C ALA A 540 5.75 -25.43 -5.99
N VAL A 541 5.93 -26.35 -5.05
CA VAL A 541 7.21 -26.65 -4.46
C VAL A 541 8.15 -26.87 -5.64
N LYS A 542 9.11 -25.97 -5.86
CA LYS A 542 10.20 -26.19 -6.81
C LYS A 542 11.06 -27.31 -6.22
N VAL A 543 10.63 -28.54 -6.45
CA VAL A 543 11.41 -29.73 -6.17
C VAL A 543 12.61 -29.67 -7.10
N ASN A 544 13.76 -29.40 -6.51
CA ASN A 544 15.03 -29.30 -7.21
C ASN A 544 15.28 -30.61 -7.98
N TRP A 545 15.63 -30.53 -9.27
CA TRP A 545 15.62 -31.67 -10.20
C TRP A 545 16.52 -32.86 -9.78
N TRP A 546 17.46 -32.64 -8.87
CA TRP A 546 18.33 -33.68 -8.31
C TRP A 546 17.65 -34.57 -7.26
N TYR A 547 16.47 -34.19 -6.72
CA TYR A 547 15.68 -35.08 -5.86
C TYR A 547 15.07 -36.25 -6.64
N TYR A 548 14.83 -36.11 -7.95
CA TYR A 548 14.31 -37.18 -8.78
C TYR A 548 15.27 -38.37 -8.93
N PRO A 549 16.58 -38.20 -9.23
CA PRO A 549 17.50 -39.33 -9.26
C PRO A 549 17.74 -39.95 -7.87
N VAL A 550 17.73 -39.16 -6.79
CA VAL A 550 17.85 -39.70 -5.41
C VAL A 550 16.59 -40.47 -5.02
N GLY A 551 15.42 -39.95 -5.35
CA GLY A 551 14.14 -40.63 -5.18
C GLY A 551 14.07 -41.93 -6.00
N LEU A 552 14.52 -41.90 -7.26
CA LEU A 552 14.62 -43.09 -8.13
C LEU A 552 15.61 -44.12 -7.59
N LEU A 553 16.73 -43.71 -7.01
CA LEU A 553 17.71 -44.61 -6.38
C LEU A 553 17.13 -45.27 -5.12
N LEU A 554 16.40 -44.52 -4.29
CA LEU A 554 15.73 -45.06 -3.11
C LEU A 554 14.55 -45.98 -3.49
N LEU A 555 13.81 -45.64 -4.54
CA LEU A 555 12.74 -46.49 -5.08
C LEU A 555 13.31 -47.76 -5.72
N ALA A 556 14.41 -47.65 -6.46
CA ALA A 556 15.12 -48.80 -7.04
C ALA A 556 15.72 -49.69 -5.93
N PHE A 557 16.23 -49.11 -4.85
CA PHE A 557 16.74 -49.85 -3.69
C PHE A 557 15.62 -50.52 -2.89
N ALA A 558 14.48 -49.84 -2.69
CA ALA A 558 13.29 -50.42 -2.06
C ALA A 558 12.65 -51.51 -2.93
N LEU A 559 12.58 -51.31 -4.25
CA LEU A 559 12.14 -52.33 -5.21
C LEU A 559 13.10 -53.51 -5.24
N TRP A 560 14.42 -53.28 -5.21
CA TRP A 560 15.44 -54.33 -5.13
C TRP A 560 15.33 -55.15 -3.84
N LEU A 561 15.09 -54.50 -2.69
CA LEU A 561 14.81 -55.17 -1.43
C LEU A 561 13.48 -55.95 -1.47
N SER A 562 12.44 -55.44 -2.15
CA SER A 562 11.17 -56.16 -2.30
C SER A 562 11.28 -57.33 -3.28
N PHE A 563 12.06 -57.19 -4.36
CA PHE A 563 12.30 -58.23 -5.36
C PHE A 563 13.16 -59.36 -4.79
N ARG A 564 14.09 -59.08 -3.87
CA ARG A 564 14.81 -60.11 -3.09
C ARG A 564 13.94 -60.88 -2.10
N LYS A 565 12.77 -60.36 -1.71
CA LYS A 565 11.79 -61.05 -0.85
C LYS A 565 10.59 -61.65 -1.60
N ARG A 566 10.54 -61.54 -2.93
CA ARG A 566 9.41 -61.99 -3.75
C ARG A 566 9.81 -62.85 -4.97
N GLU A 567 10.80 -63.72 -4.80
CA GLU A 567 10.76 -65.02 -5.49
C GLU A 567 9.68 -65.91 -4.88
N ARG A 568 8.41 -65.51 -5.05
CA ARG A 568 7.26 -66.40 -5.05
C ARG A 568 6.06 -65.67 -5.64
N LYS A 569 5.69 -66.15 -6.83
CA LYS A 569 4.38 -66.05 -7.49
C LYS A 569 4.09 -64.77 -8.32
N ARG A 570 4.33 -64.98 -9.62
CA ARG A 570 3.46 -64.75 -10.80
C ARG A 570 2.74 -63.40 -10.96
N ARG A 571 3.13 -62.76 -12.08
CA ARG A 571 2.46 -61.70 -12.85
C ARG A 571 1.08 -62.13 -13.36
N VAL A 572 0.13 -61.20 -13.38
CA VAL A 572 -0.83 -60.96 -14.49
C VAL A 572 -1.05 -59.45 -14.63
N LYS A 573 -1.07 -58.97 -15.89
CA LYS A 573 -1.31 -57.58 -16.32
C LYS A 573 -2.79 -57.21 -16.23
N ALA A 574 -3.08 -55.94 -15.91
CA ALA A 574 -4.31 -55.26 -16.30
C ALA A 574 -3.96 -53.83 -16.74
N THR A 575 -4.52 -53.42 -17.88
CA THR A 575 -4.30 -52.13 -18.56
C THR A 575 -5.50 -51.21 -18.29
N LEU A 576 -5.25 -49.92 -18.02
CA LEU A 576 -6.24 -48.84 -18.00
C LEU A 576 -5.67 -47.61 -18.73
N PRO A 577 -6.52 -46.76 -19.33
CA PRO A 577 -6.17 -45.88 -20.45
C PRO A 577 -5.46 -44.58 -20.06
N GLU A 578 -4.76 -44.03 -21.04
CA GLU A 578 -3.96 -42.81 -21.02
C GLU A 578 -4.85 -41.56 -20.98
N PRO A 579 -4.51 -40.52 -20.19
CA PRO A 579 -5.23 -39.25 -20.22
C PRO A 579 -4.87 -38.48 -21.49
N GLU A 580 -5.90 -37.99 -22.17
CA GLU A 580 -5.80 -37.13 -23.35
C GLU A 580 -4.87 -35.94 -23.11
N LYS A 581 -3.94 -35.76 -24.05
CA LYS A 581 -3.14 -34.55 -24.18
C LYS A 581 -4.08 -33.40 -24.54
N VAL A 582 -4.18 -32.40 -23.67
CA VAL A 582 -4.75 -31.10 -24.00
C VAL A 582 -3.90 -30.49 -25.13
N VAL A 583 -4.44 -30.56 -26.34
CA VAL A 583 -3.92 -29.82 -27.49
C VAL A 583 -4.17 -28.33 -27.21
N LYS A 584 -3.11 -27.54 -27.07
CA LYS A 584 -3.23 -26.07 -27.09
C LYS A 584 -3.71 -25.67 -28.48
N HIS A 585 -4.97 -25.28 -28.62
CA HIS A 585 -5.43 -24.57 -29.80
C HIS A 585 -4.64 -23.25 -29.91
N LYS A 586 -4.08 -22.95 -31.09
CA LYS A 586 -3.57 -21.61 -31.40
C LYS A 586 -4.75 -20.65 -31.36
N GLU A 587 -4.72 -19.69 -30.45
CA GLU A 587 -5.70 -18.59 -30.41
C GLU A 587 -5.52 -17.67 -31.62
N ARG A 588 -6.62 -17.10 -32.14
CA ARG A 588 -6.59 -16.18 -33.29
C ARG A 588 -5.93 -14.84 -32.87
N PRO A 589 -5.20 -14.14 -33.76
CA PRO A 589 -4.79 -12.76 -33.52
C PRO A 589 -6.00 -11.91 -33.13
N SER A 590 -5.83 -11.08 -32.10
CA SER A 590 -6.95 -10.42 -31.43
C SER A 590 -6.67 -8.95 -31.13
N VAL A 591 -7.68 -8.10 -31.31
CA VAL A 591 -7.69 -6.70 -30.89
C VAL A 591 -8.79 -6.54 -29.84
N PHE A 592 -8.39 -6.17 -28.63
CA PHE A 592 -9.32 -5.91 -27.53
C PHE A 592 -9.41 -4.42 -27.23
N LEU A 593 -10.64 -3.93 -27.22
CA LEU A 593 -11.03 -2.55 -27.01
C LEU A 593 -11.95 -2.40 -25.79
N PHE A 594 -12.53 -3.49 -25.28
CA PHE A 594 -13.19 -3.52 -23.97
C PHE A 594 -12.17 -3.87 -22.87
N GLY A 595 -12.17 -3.05 -21.81
CA GLY A 595 -11.09 -2.97 -20.85
C GLY A 595 -9.91 -2.15 -21.37
N ASN A 596 -8.69 -2.53 -21.00
CA ASN A 596 -7.48 -1.88 -21.51
C ASN A 596 -7.23 -2.29 -22.97
N PHE A 597 -6.86 -1.33 -23.81
CA PHE A 597 -6.45 -1.59 -25.19
C PHE A 597 -5.31 -2.63 -25.24
N SER A 598 -5.53 -3.75 -25.93
CA SER A 598 -4.51 -4.77 -26.12
C SER A 598 -4.60 -5.44 -27.48
N VAL A 599 -3.46 -5.86 -28.03
CA VAL A 599 -3.35 -6.45 -29.36
C VAL A 599 -2.41 -7.65 -29.32
N THR A 600 -2.86 -8.80 -29.83
CA THR A 600 -2.05 -10.01 -30.01
C THR A 600 -1.81 -10.30 -31.49
N ASP A 601 -0.58 -10.69 -31.83
CA ASP A 601 -0.21 -11.10 -33.19
C ASP A 601 -0.67 -12.52 -33.54
N ALA A 602 -0.41 -12.95 -34.78
CA ALA A 602 -0.81 -14.27 -35.29
C ALA A 602 -0.17 -15.45 -34.55
N GLU A 603 0.90 -15.20 -33.78
CA GLU A 603 1.58 -16.16 -32.92
C GLU A 603 1.04 -16.17 -31.49
N GLY A 604 0.11 -15.26 -31.16
CA GLY A 604 -0.45 -15.10 -29.81
C GLY A 604 0.43 -14.25 -28.87
N VAL A 605 1.41 -13.51 -29.41
CA VAL A 605 2.28 -12.61 -28.63
C VAL A 605 1.63 -11.24 -28.51
N ASP A 606 1.67 -10.67 -27.31
CA ASP A 606 1.21 -9.30 -27.05
C ASP A 606 2.12 -8.28 -27.76
N ILE A 607 1.56 -7.58 -28.74
CA ILE A 607 2.23 -6.52 -29.52
C ILE A 607 1.71 -5.11 -29.17
N THR A 608 0.89 -4.97 -28.13
CA THR A 608 0.25 -3.70 -27.71
C THR A 608 1.27 -2.56 -27.59
N ARG A 609 2.46 -2.84 -27.05
CA ARG A 609 3.53 -1.85 -26.85
C ARG A 609 4.12 -1.26 -28.14
N GLN A 610 3.84 -1.87 -29.30
CA GLN A 610 4.29 -1.34 -30.58
C GLN A 610 3.41 -0.16 -31.06
N PHE A 611 2.18 -0.04 -30.53
CA PHE A 611 1.31 1.11 -30.76
C PHE A 611 1.71 2.26 -29.84
N THR A 612 2.68 3.07 -30.28
CA THR A 612 3.03 4.33 -29.57
C THR A 612 1.80 5.25 -29.47
N PRO A 613 1.76 6.25 -28.56
CA PRO A 613 0.55 7.04 -28.32
C PRO A 613 -0.14 7.58 -29.57
N LEU A 614 0.62 8.18 -30.49
CA LEU A 614 0.09 8.69 -31.77
C LEU A 614 -0.34 7.56 -32.73
N LEU A 615 0.38 6.44 -32.77
CA LEU A 615 0.00 5.28 -33.60
C LEU A 615 -1.26 4.60 -33.06
N LYS A 616 -1.40 4.52 -31.73
CA LYS A 616 -2.59 4.02 -31.04
C LYS A 616 -3.78 4.91 -31.35
N GLU A 617 -3.66 6.23 -31.17
CA GLU A 617 -4.77 7.16 -31.44
C GLU A 617 -5.20 7.13 -32.91
N LEU A 618 -4.23 7.15 -33.83
CA LEU A 618 -4.48 7.02 -35.28
C LEU A 618 -5.14 5.69 -35.63
N PHE A 619 -4.68 4.58 -35.07
CA PHE A 619 -5.29 3.26 -35.25
C PHE A 619 -6.73 3.25 -34.75
N LEU A 620 -6.96 3.76 -33.53
CA LEU A 620 -8.28 3.79 -32.90
C LEU A 620 -9.27 4.65 -33.69
N LEU A 621 -8.87 5.84 -34.15
CA LEU A 621 -9.72 6.69 -35.00
C LEU A 621 -10.18 5.94 -36.25
N ILE A 622 -9.25 5.36 -37.02
CA ILE A 622 -9.61 4.68 -38.26
C ILE A 622 -10.45 3.44 -37.99
N MET A 623 -10.05 2.61 -37.02
CA MET A 623 -10.74 1.36 -36.70
C MET A 623 -12.13 1.61 -36.11
N ILE A 624 -12.29 2.53 -35.15
CA ILE A 624 -13.60 2.86 -34.57
C ILE A 624 -14.52 3.40 -35.66
N TYR A 625 -14.05 4.33 -36.51
CA TYR A 625 -14.90 4.85 -37.58
C TYR A 625 -15.27 3.80 -38.64
N SER A 626 -14.40 2.82 -38.86
CA SER A 626 -14.68 1.71 -39.78
C SER A 626 -15.70 0.73 -39.20
N VAL A 627 -15.57 0.38 -37.93
CA VAL A 627 -16.44 -0.60 -37.26
C VAL A 627 -17.77 0.00 -36.83
N LYS A 628 -17.77 1.18 -36.18
CA LYS A 628 -18.98 1.84 -35.65
C LYS A 628 -19.84 2.46 -36.74
N TYR A 629 -19.23 3.19 -37.68
CA TYR A 629 -19.98 3.97 -38.70
C TYR A 629 -19.99 3.31 -40.08
N GLY A 630 -19.18 2.26 -40.31
CA GLY A 630 -19.16 1.52 -41.56
C GLY A 630 -18.52 2.22 -42.76
N HIS A 631 -18.01 3.46 -42.61
CA HIS A 631 -17.51 4.25 -43.74
C HIS A 631 -16.14 4.91 -43.53
N GLY A 632 -15.37 4.52 -42.50
CA GLY A 632 -14.04 5.07 -42.23
C GLY A 632 -14.05 6.58 -41.93
N ILE A 633 -12.86 7.17 -41.82
CA ILE A 633 -12.66 8.59 -41.46
C ILE A 633 -12.00 9.37 -42.61
N SER A 634 -12.49 10.59 -42.90
CA SER A 634 -11.92 11.46 -43.93
C SER A 634 -10.50 11.91 -43.57
N VAL A 635 -9.71 12.26 -44.58
CA VAL A 635 -8.35 12.75 -44.38
C VAL A 635 -8.35 14.11 -43.68
N GLU A 636 -9.37 14.91 -43.92
CA GLU A 636 -9.58 16.24 -43.34
C GLU A 636 -9.84 16.11 -41.84
N ASN A 637 -10.84 15.32 -41.44
CA ASN A 637 -11.18 15.10 -40.03
C ASN A 637 -10.02 14.46 -39.26
N LEU A 638 -9.29 13.54 -39.88
CA LEU A 638 -8.15 12.90 -39.25
C LEU A 638 -6.99 13.89 -38.99
N ASN A 639 -6.77 14.86 -39.89
CA ASN A 639 -5.77 15.91 -39.66
C ASN A 639 -6.26 16.92 -38.62
N GLU A 640 -7.54 17.28 -38.64
CA GLU A 640 -8.13 18.19 -37.66
C GLU A 640 -8.04 17.62 -36.24
N ILE A 641 -8.23 16.31 -36.07
CA ILE A 641 -8.13 15.67 -34.76
C ILE A 641 -6.67 15.53 -34.31
N LEU A 642 -5.75 15.05 -35.17
CA LEU A 642 -4.39 14.68 -34.76
C LEU A 642 -3.33 15.77 -34.99
N TRP A 643 -3.58 16.71 -35.90
CA TRP A 643 -2.60 17.67 -36.42
C TRP A 643 -3.23 19.05 -36.74
N ASN A 644 -4.17 19.53 -35.92
CA ASN A 644 -4.78 20.86 -36.10
C ASN A 644 -3.78 22.03 -36.04
N ASP A 645 -2.64 21.81 -35.39
CA ASP A 645 -1.58 22.77 -35.17
C ASP A 645 -0.56 22.84 -36.32
N LYS A 646 -0.72 21.99 -37.35
CA LYS A 646 0.25 21.85 -38.44
C LYS A 646 -0.29 22.38 -39.76
N SER A 647 0.63 22.83 -40.61
CA SER A 647 0.33 23.10 -42.01
C SER A 647 -0.16 21.82 -42.72
N ASP A 648 -1.00 21.95 -43.74
CA ASP A 648 -1.48 20.81 -44.54
C ASP A 648 -0.34 19.94 -45.08
N LYS A 649 0.78 20.57 -45.46
CA LYS A 649 1.97 19.89 -45.96
C LYS A 649 2.61 19.03 -44.87
N ASP A 650 2.76 19.56 -43.65
CA ASP A 650 3.38 18.86 -42.54
C ASP A 650 2.46 17.77 -41.97
N ALA A 651 1.15 18.04 -41.87
CA ALA A 651 0.15 17.04 -41.50
C ALA A 651 0.16 15.85 -42.49
N LYS A 652 0.20 16.12 -43.80
CA LYS A 652 0.31 15.07 -44.84
C LYS A 652 1.59 14.24 -44.70
N ASN A 653 2.74 14.88 -44.46
CA ASN A 653 4.01 14.18 -44.27
C ASN A 653 3.98 13.31 -43.01
N ASN A 654 3.51 13.86 -41.89
CA ASN A 654 3.42 13.16 -40.61
C ASN A 654 2.48 11.95 -40.70
N ARG A 655 1.30 12.14 -41.30
CA ARG A 655 0.34 11.06 -41.57
C ARG A 655 0.97 9.95 -42.39
N SER A 656 1.64 10.29 -43.50
CA SER A 656 2.23 9.29 -44.41
C SER A 656 3.27 8.41 -43.71
N VAL A 657 4.12 9.02 -42.87
CA VAL A 657 5.11 8.29 -42.07
C VAL A 657 4.46 7.39 -41.03
N ASN A 658 3.45 7.87 -40.30
CA ASN A 658 2.78 7.07 -39.28
C ASN A 658 1.91 5.95 -39.87
N MET A 659 1.29 6.16 -41.03
CA MET A 659 0.58 5.11 -41.77
C MET A 659 1.52 3.98 -42.21
N LEU A 660 2.76 4.30 -42.61
CA LEU A 660 3.76 3.28 -42.93
C LEU A 660 4.17 2.47 -41.69
N LYS A 661 4.37 3.15 -40.54
CA LYS A 661 4.68 2.48 -39.28
C LYS A 661 3.55 1.55 -38.83
N LEU A 662 2.30 2.03 -38.91
CA LEU A 662 1.13 1.22 -38.62
C LEU A 662 1.03 0.01 -39.56
N LYS A 663 1.28 0.18 -40.86
CA LYS A 663 1.31 -0.94 -41.81
C LYS A 663 2.27 -2.05 -41.37
N THR A 664 3.45 -1.69 -40.86
CA THR A 664 4.41 -2.68 -40.33
C THR A 664 3.88 -3.42 -39.10
N ILE A 665 3.17 -2.73 -38.21
CA ILE A 665 2.56 -3.34 -37.01
C ILE A 665 1.40 -4.26 -37.43
N LEU A 666 0.52 -3.80 -38.32
CA LEU A 666 -0.61 -4.56 -38.85
C LEU A 666 -0.16 -5.83 -39.59
N GLY A 667 1.01 -5.82 -40.22
CA GLY A 667 1.58 -7.03 -40.85
C GLY A 667 1.78 -8.20 -39.88
N LYS A 668 1.87 -7.94 -38.57
CA LYS A 668 1.95 -8.99 -37.52
C LYS A 668 0.58 -9.52 -37.10
N LEU A 669 -0.48 -8.73 -37.26
CA LEU A 669 -1.85 -9.12 -36.96
C LEU A 669 -2.43 -10.10 -37.99
N GLY A 670 -1.79 -10.23 -39.16
CA GLY A 670 -2.24 -11.08 -40.25
C GLY A 670 -2.79 -10.26 -41.40
N ASN A 671 -3.85 -10.76 -42.04
CA ASN A 671 -4.38 -10.22 -43.28
C ASN A 671 -5.26 -8.96 -43.07
N CYS A 672 -4.72 -7.89 -42.47
CA CYS A 672 -5.43 -6.62 -42.32
C CYS A 672 -4.67 -5.44 -42.93
N SER A 673 -5.40 -4.39 -43.34
CA SER A 673 -4.80 -3.20 -43.92
C SER A 673 -5.69 -1.97 -43.78
N PHE A 674 -5.06 -0.80 -43.84
CA PHE A 674 -5.78 0.45 -44.08
C PHE A 674 -5.84 0.72 -45.58
N LYS A 675 -7.06 0.89 -46.11
CA LYS A 675 -7.29 1.30 -47.50
C LYS A 675 -7.96 2.65 -47.55
N LYS A 676 -7.67 3.40 -48.63
CA LYS A 676 -8.30 4.67 -48.89
C LYS A 676 -9.45 4.46 -49.89
N GLU A 677 -10.68 4.68 -49.44
CA GLU A 677 -11.90 4.52 -50.23
C GLU A 677 -12.65 5.86 -50.26
N SER A 678 -12.91 6.39 -51.46
CA SER A 678 -13.65 7.66 -51.65
C SER A 678 -13.17 8.81 -50.75
N GLY A 679 -11.85 8.94 -50.57
CA GLY A 679 -11.24 9.99 -49.73
C GLY A 679 -11.10 9.65 -48.25
N LYS A 680 -11.69 8.55 -47.77
CA LYS A 680 -11.67 8.12 -46.36
C LYS A 680 -10.72 6.95 -46.13
N TRP A 681 -10.09 6.91 -44.96
CA TRP A 681 -9.32 5.75 -44.50
C TRP A 681 -10.26 4.76 -43.81
N VAL A 682 -10.23 3.52 -44.29
CA VAL A 682 -11.03 2.39 -43.81
C VAL A 682 -10.09 1.27 -43.38
N PHE A 683 -10.35 0.69 -42.21
CA PHE A 683 -9.68 -0.52 -41.74
C PHE A 683 -10.38 -1.75 -42.30
N GLN A 684 -9.64 -2.58 -43.04
CA GLN A 684 -10.14 -3.81 -43.64
C GLN A 684 -9.43 -5.01 -43.02
N TYR A 685 -10.22 -6.00 -42.63
CA TYR A 685 -9.76 -7.26 -42.07
C TYR A 685 -10.79 -8.36 -42.35
N PRO A 686 -10.38 -9.63 -42.48
CA PRO A 686 -11.26 -10.80 -42.50
C PRO A 686 -11.71 -11.17 -41.08
N PRO A 687 -13.02 -11.06 -40.74
CA PRO A 687 -13.53 -11.37 -39.40
C PRO A 687 -13.29 -12.81 -38.95
N GLU A 688 -13.13 -13.74 -39.90
CA GLU A 688 -12.83 -15.14 -39.64
C GLU A 688 -11.38 -15.39 -39.17
N GLU A 689 -10.44 -14.49 -39.51
CA GLU A 689 -9.03 -14.64 -39.14
C GLU A 689 -8.62 -13.78 -37.94
N ILE A 690 -9.19 -12.57 -37.82
CA ILE A 690 -8.80 -11.60 -36.78
C ILE A 690 -9.99 -11.29 -35.88
N TYR A 691 -9.83 -11.59 -34.59
CA TYR A 691 -10.85 -11.30 -33.58
C TYR A 691 -10.78 -9.82 -33.18
N ILE A 692 -11.91 -9.10 -33.24
CA ILE A 692 -12.02 -7.73 -32.76
C ILE A 692 -13.27 -7.61 -31.91
N ASP A 693 -13.10 -7.39 -30.61
CA ASP A 693 -14.21 -7.40 -29.66
C ASP A 693 -15.26 -6.29 -29.94
N LEU A 694 -14.83 -5.12 -30.41
CA LEU A 694 -15.74 -4.04 -30.82
C LEU A 694 -16.64 -4.43 -32.00
N ALA A 695 -16.11 -5.19 -32.96
CA ALA A 695 -16.89 -5.61 -34.10
C ALA A 695 -17.95 -6.65 -33.69
N ILE A 696 -17.54 -7.63 -32.90
CA ILE A 696 -18.44 -8.65 -32.35
C ILE A 696 -19.50 -8.00 -31.46
N PHE A 697 -19.12 -7.01 -30.64
CA PHE A 697 -20.06 -6.22 -29.87
C PHE A 697 -21.14 -5.60 -30.78
N TYR A 698 -20.76 -4.91 -31.87
CA TYR A 698 -21.73 -4.32 -32.79
C TYR A 698 -22.60 -5.34 -33.52
N GLU A 699 -22.10 -6.55 -33.80
CA GLU A 699 -22.90 -7.65 -34.32
C GLU A 699 -23.96 -8.13 -33.32
N LEU A 700 -23.56 -8.28 -32.04
CA LEU A 700 -24.44 -8.75 -30.96
C LEU A 700 -25.54 -7.73 -30.63
N VAL A 701 -25.22 -6.43 -30.64
CA VAL A 701 -26.20 -5.38 -30.30
C VAL A 701 -27.07 -4.92 -31.48
N ARG A 702 -26.82 -5.41 -32.70
CA ARG A 702 -27.61 -5.07 -33.90
C ARG A 702 -29.08 -5.48 -33.80
N ASN A 703 -29.38 -6.56 -33.08
CA ASN A 703 -30.75 -7.03 -32.84
C ASN A 703 -31.02 -7.15 -31.33
N ARG A 704 -31.20 -6.00 -30.68
CA ARG A 704 -31.43 -5.88 -29.22
C ARG A 704 -32.52 -6.83 -28.71
N GLU A 705 -33.64 -6.91 -29.42
CA GLU A 705 -34.86 -7.60 -28.94
C GLU A 705 -34.87 -9.12 -29.18
N GLY A 706 -33.92 -9.64 -29.97
CA GLY A 706 -33.82 -11.06 -30.32
C GLY A 706 -32.61 -11.80 -29.76
N ILE A 707 -31.90 -11.22 -28.78
CA ILE A 707 -30.65 -11.79 -28.24
C ILE A 707 -30.93 -13.11 -27.49
N ASN A 708 -30.28 -14.20 -27.91
CA ASN A 708 -30.42 -15.50 -27.25
C ASN A 708 -29.37 -15.71 -26.13
N LYS A 709 -29.51 -16.79 -25.34
CA LYS A 709 -28.62 -17.08 -24.20
C LYS A 709 -27.14 -17.20 -24.57
N ASP A 710 -26.83 -17.75 -25.74
CA ASP A 710 -25.43 -17.90 -26.18
C ASP A 710 -24.83 -16.56 -26.60
N GLN A 711 -25.62 -15.71 -27.26
CA GLN A 711 -25.25 -14.34 -27.59
C GLN A 711 -25.08 -13.47 -26.33
N ILE A 712 -25.92 -13.65 -25.31
CA ILE A 712 -25.76 -13.00 -23.99
C ILE A 712 -24.42 -13.40 -23.37
N ARG A 713 -24.06 -14.69 -23.37
CA ARG A 713 -22.77 -15.16 -22.84
C ARG A 713 -21.59 -14.58 -23.61
N GLN A 714 -21.68 -14.51 -24.94
CA GLN A 714 -20.63 -13.87 -25.75
C GLN A 714 -20.50 -12.38 -25.43
N LEU A 715 -21.61 -11.66 -25.25
CA LEU A 715 -21.59 -10.27 -24.84
C LEU A 715 -20.93 -10.10 -23.46
N LEU A 716 -21.28 -10.94 -22.49
CA LEU A 716 -20.69 -10.94 -21.14
C LEU A 716 -19.18 -11.18 -21.17
N GLN A 717 -18.69 -12.07 -22.03
CA GLN A 717 -17.25 -12.30 -22.21
C GLN A 717 -16.52 -11.04 -22.69
N ILE A 718 -17.16 -10.20 -23.51
CA ILE A 718 -16.59 -8.93 -23.97
C ILE A 718 -16.61 -7.89 -22.83
N VAL A 719 -17.78 -7.64 -22.25
CA VAL A 719 -17.98 -6.50 -21.32
C VAL A 719 -17.43 -6.75 -19.92
N SER A 720 -17.26 -8.02 -19.51
CA SER A 720 -16.62 -8.37 -18.23
C SER A 720 -15.13 -7.99 -18.18
N ARG A 721 -14.49 -7.74 -19.34
CA ARG A 721 -13.12 -7.19 -19.40
C ARG A 721 -13.04 -5.75 -18.90
N GLY A 722 -14.17 -5.03 -18.82
CA GLY A 722 -14.27 -3.66 -18.33
C GLY A 722 -14.81 -2.68 -19.38
N ALA A 723 -14.90 -1.41 -18.98
CA ALA A 723 -15.41 -0.34 -19.84
C ALA A 723 -14.60 -0.21 -21.15
N PHE A 724 -15.27 0.26 -22.21
CA PHE A 724 -14.63 0.49 -23.51
C PHE A 724 -13.45 1.45 -23.40
N LEU A 725 -12.27 1.03 -23.85
CA LEU A 725 -11.00 1.75 -23.80
C LEU A 725 -10.73 2.36 -22.42
N HIS A 726 -10.79 1.50 -21.40
CA HIS A 726 -10.49 1.86 -20.02
C HIS A 726 -9.09 2.49 -19.94
N GLN A 727 -8.94 3.55 -19.13
CA GLN A 727 -7.71 4.34 -18.97
C GLN A 727 -7.13 4.97 -20.25
N THR A 728 -7.91 5.05 -21.34
CA THR A 728 -7.52 5.77 -22.57
C THR A 728 -8.37 7.02 -22.71
N GLU A 729 -7.77 8.21 -22.65
CA GLU A 729 -8.47 9.49 -22.66
C GLU A 729 -8.07 10.29 -23.91
N TYR A 730 -9.05 10.54 -24.79
CA TYR A 730 -8.95 11.44 -25.93
C TYR A 730 -10.22 12.27 -26.00
N THR A 731 -10.12 13.55 -26.35
CA THR A 731 -11.26 14.48 -26.35
C THR A 731 -12.40 14.05 -27.28
N TRP A 732 -12.09 13.41 -28.41
CA TRP A 732 -13.09 12.90 -29.37
C TRP A 732 -13.73 11.57 -28.95
N LEU A 733 -13.23 10.92 -27.90
CA LEU A 733 -13.61 9.56 -27.51
C LEU A 733 -14.78 9.52 -26.52
N ASP A 734 -15.04 10.61 -25.80
CA ASP A 734 -16.01 10.65 -24.69
C ASP A 734 -17.43 10.32 -25.15
N ASP A 735 -17.91 10.94 -26.23
CA ASP A 735 -19.24 10.66 -26.80
C ASP A 735 -19.36 9.20 -27.27
N ILE A 736 -18.27 8.63 -27.80
CA ILE A 736 -18.24 7.25 -28.28
C ILE A 736 -18.30 6.27 -27.11
N LYS A 737 -17.57 6.56 -26.02
CA LYS A 737 -17.61 5.78 -24.78
C LYS A 737 -18.99 5.81 -24.14
N SER A 738 -19.59 6.99 -24.06
CA SER A 738 -20.95 7.17 -23.53
C SER A 738 -21.97 6.36 -24.34
N ASP A 739 -21.91 6.46 -25.67
CA ASP A 739 -22.79 5.72 -26.59
C ASP A 739 -22.63 4.19 -26.48
N ILE A 740 -21.39 3.68 -26.39
CA ILE A 740 -21.14 2.24 -26.22
C ILE A 740 -21.63 1.76 -24.86
N SER A 741 -21.35 2.49 -23.78
CA SER A 741 -21.83 2.16 -22.43
C SER A 741 -23.35 2.14 -22.38
N GLY A 742 -24.03 3.12 -23.00
CA GLY A 742 -25.48 3.14 -23.12
C GLY A 742 -26.03 1.90 -23.82
N LYS A 743 -25.46 1.53 -24.98
CA LYS A 743 -25.84 0.30 -25.70
C LYS A 743 -25.62 -0.98 -24.89
N VAL A 744 -24.51 -1.07 -24.14
CA VAL A 744 -24.23 -2.21 -23.25
C VAL A 744 -25.32 -2.32 -22.20
N LEU A 745 -25.61 -1.23 -21.49
CA LEU A 745 -26.65 -1.18 -20.45
C LEU A 745 -28.00 -1.58 -21.03
N ASP A 746 -28.39 -1.00 -22.17
CA ASP A 746 -29.64 -1.25 -22.85
C ASP A 746 -29.88 -2.73 -23.19
N VAL A 747 -28.86 -3.41 -23.70
CA VAL A 747 -28.94 -4.82 -24.09
C VAL A 747 -28.89 -5.74 -22.87
N LEU A 748 -28.05 -5.43 -21.87
CA LEU A 748 -27.96 -6.25 -20.64
C LEU A 748 -29.23 -6.15 -19.78
N ILE A 749 -29.81 -4.96 -19.66
CA ILE A 749 -31.10 -4.75 -18.97
C ILE A 749 -32.20 -5.55 -19.66
N TYR A 750 -32.27 -5.49 -21.00
CA TYR A 750 -33.23 -6.27 -21.78
C TYR A 750 -32.98 -7.78 -21.61
N ALA A 751 -31.73 -8.23 -21.74
CA ALA A 751 -31.37 -9.63 -21.55
C ALA A 751 -31.81 -10.13 -20.17
N GLY A 752 -31.58 -9.34 -19.11
CA GLY A 752 -32.01 -9.68 -17.76
C GLY A 752 -33.52 -9.76 -17.59
N SER A 753 -34.32 -8.97 -18.32
CA SER A 753 -35.79 -9.05 -18.26
C SER A 753 -36.37 -10.26 -19.00
N THR A 754 -35.65 -10.81 -19.98
CA THR A 754 -36.08 -12.02 -20.71
C THR A 754 -35.82 -13.33 -19.96
N LEU A 755 -34.99 -13.32 -18.92
CA LEU A 755 -34.60 -14.49 -18.14
C LEU A 755 -35.47 -14.62 -16.89
N THR A 756 -36.31 -15.65 -16.83
CA THR A 756 -37.32 -15.80 -15.75
C THR A 756 -37.24 -17.13 -15.00
N THR A 757 -36.37 -18.05 -15.41
CA THR A 757 -36.32 -19.40 -14.82
C THR A 757 -35.25 -19.51 -13.73
N PRO A 758 -35.43 -20.37 -12.70
CA PRO A 758 -34.39 -20.62 -11.69
C PRO A 758 -33.05 -21.10 -12.28
N ALA A 759 -33.07 -21.75 -13.45
CA ALA A 759 -31.87 -22.17 -14.16
C ALA A 759 -31.05 -21.00 -14.72
N ASP A 760 -31.64 -19.80 -14.79
CA ASP A 760 -30.99 -18.58 -15.28
C ASP A 760 -30.38 -17.72 -14.17
N ALA A 761 -30.51 -18.14 -12.90
CA ALA A 761 -30.10 -17.35 -11.75
C ALA A 761 -28.60 -16.96 -11.77
N GLU A 762 -27.72 -17.87 -12.22
CA GLU A 762 -26.30 -17.56 -12.34
C GLU A 762 -26.03 -16.52 -13.44
N LEU A 763 -26.70 -16.67 -14.60
CA LEU A 763 -26.58 -15.75 -15.72
C LEU A 763 -27.13 -14.35 -15.38
N LEU A 764 -28.24 -14.27 -14.62
CA LEU A 764 -28.80 -13.02 -14.11
C LEU A 764 -27.83 -12.28 -13.17
N ILE A 765 -27.12 -13.02 -12.30
CA ILE A 765 -26.09 -12.43 -11.43
C ILE A 765 -24.90 -11.91 -12.26
N GLU A 766 -24.49 -12.64 -13.29
CA GLU A 766 -23.43 -12.20 -14.22
C GLU A 766 -23.83 -10.93 -14.99
N ILE A 767 -25.06 -10.87 -15.49
CA ILE A 767 -25.62 -9.67 -16.14
C ILE A 767 -25.60 -8.47 -15.19
N ALA A 768 -26.11 -8.63 -13.96
CA ALA A 768 -26.12 -7.54 -13.00
C ALA A 768 -24.70 -7.07 -12.61
N ASN A 769 -23.76 -8.01 -12.46
CA ASN A 769 -22.35 -7.66 -12.21
C ASN A 769 -21.74 -6.90 -13.39
N ALA A 770 -22.06 -7.31 -14.62
CA ALA A 770 -21.61 -6.63 -15.82
C ALA A 770 -22.18 -5.20 -15.88
N ILE A 771 -23.48 -5.01 -15.58
CA ILE A 771 -24.10 -3.68 -15.52
C ILE A 771 -23.37 -2.77 -14.51
N PHE A 772 -23.04 -3.28 -13.32
CA PHE A 772 -22.31 -2.51 -12.30
C PHE A 772 -20.91 -2.06 -12.72
N ASN A 773 -20.30 -2.67 -13.75
CA ASN A 773 -19.02 -2.19 -14.29
C ASN A 773 -19.16 -0.90 -15.11
N PHE A 774 -20.36 -0.61 -15.62
CA PHE A 774 -20.65 0.57 -16.45
C PHE A 774 -21.46 1.62 -15.67
N ASP A 775 -22.34 1.17 -14.79
CA ASP A 775 -23.17 2.03 -13.94
C ASP A 775 -23.27 1.42 -12.54
N GLN A 776 -22.49 1.96 -11.60
CA GLN A 776 -22.39 1.45 -10.22
C GLN A 776 -23.65 1.68 -9.39
N VAL A 777 -24.50 2.64 -9.80
CA VAL A 777 -25.73 3.05 -9.11
C VAL A 777 -26.97 2.68 -9.93
N ASN A 778 -26.85 1.64 -10.76
CA ASN A 778 -27.97 1.12 -11.54
C ASN A 778 -29.00 0.34 -10.68
N GLU A 779 -30.17 0.93 -10.48
CA GLU A 779 -31.24 0.35 -9.65
C GLU A 779 -31.78 -0.97 -10.18
N GLN A 780 -31.88 -1.14 -11.51
CA GLN A 780 -32.40 -2.36 -12.10
C GLN A 780 -31.44 -3.54 -11.90
N ALA A 781 -30.13 -3.31 -12.00
CA ALA A 781 -29.13 -4.32 -11.67
C ALA A 781 -29.15 -4.69 -10.18
N LEU A 782 -29.38 -3.71 -9.29
CA LEU A 782 -29.57 -3.96 -7.87
C LEU A 782 -30.76 -4.88 -7.62
N GLN A 783 -31.94 -4.53 -8.16
CA GLN A 783 -33.15 -5.33 -8.02
C GLN A 783 -32.95 -6.76 -8.57
N MET A 784 -32.42 -6.86 -9.79
CA MET A 784 -32.12 -8.14 -10.44
C MET A 784 -31.24 -9.02 -9.56
N LYS A 785 -30.11 -8.49 -9.07
CA LYS A 785 -29.13 -9.25 -8.28
C LYS A 785 -29.66 -9.61 -6.90
N CYS A 786 -30.29 -8.67 -6.19
CA CYS A 786 -30.83 -8.90 -4.85
C CYS A 786 -31.98 -9.92 -4.88
N LYS A 787 -32.94 -9.80 -5.82
CA LYS A 787 -34.04 -10.77 -5.98
C LYS A 787 -33.50 -12.17 -6.31
N THR A 788 -32.54 -12.25 -7.24
CA THR A 788 -31.94 -13.53 -7.64
C THR A 788 -31.15 -14.19 -6.50
N LEU A 789 -30.32 -13.44 -5.79
CA LEU A 789 -29.56 -13.95 -4.64
C LEU A 789 -30.49 -14.39 -3.50
N ASN A 790 -31.57 -13.67 -3.26
CA ASN A 790 -32.57 -14.01 -2.26
C ASN A 790 -33.28 -15.33 -2.60
N ALA A 791 -33.68 -15.51 -3.87
CA ALA A 791 -34.29 -16.75 -4.37
C ALA A 791 -33.35 -17.97 -4.25
N LEU A 792 -32.03 -17.77 -4.36
CA LEU A 792 -31.01 -18.81 -4.16
C LEU A 792 -30.65 -19.07 -2.68
N GLY A 793 -31.36 -18.44 -1.72
CA GLY A 793 -31.06 -18.56 -0.28
C GLY A 793 -29.78 -17.83 0.16
N ARG A 794 -29.20 -16.98 -0.70
CA ARG A 794 -27.95 -16.23 -0.44
C ARG A 794 -28.24 -14.86 0.19
N HIS A 795 -29.06 -14.82 1.25
CA HIS A 795 -29.58 -13.60 1.87
C HIS A 795 -28.48 -12.61 2.31
N SER A 796 -27.39 -13.11 2.90
CA SER A 796 -26.27 -12.26 3.33
C SER A 796 -25.61 -11.54 2.15
N ILE A 797 -25.45 -12.20 1.01
CA ILE A 797 -24.84 -11.60 -0.19
C ILE A 797 -25.80 -10.57 -0.81
N ALA A 798 -27.10 -10.86 -0.82
CA ALA A 798 -28.12 -9.91 -1.27
C ALA A 798 -28.10 -8.63 -0.43
N ARG A 799 -28.01 -8.77 0.90
CA ARG A 799 -27.96 -7.63 1.83
C ARG A 799 -26.68 -6.82 1.69
N ASN A 800 -25.52 -7.48 1.62
CA ASN A 800 -24.25 -6.81 1.37
C ASN A 800 -24.23 -6.06 0.02
N THR A 801 -24.88 -6.62 -1.01
CA THR A 801 -25.01 -5.97 -2.32
C THR A 801 -25.82 -4.68 -2.22
N TYR A 802 -26.94 -4.71 -1.51
CA TYR A 802 -27.77 -3.52 -1.25
C TYR A 802 -27.04 -2.47 -0.41
N GLU A 803 -26.39 -2.86 0.69
CA GLU A 803 -25.69 -1.92 1.56
C GLU A 803 -24.52 -1.24 0.85
N LYS A 804 -23.80 -1.99 0.00
CA LYS A 804 -22.77 -1.42 -0.88
C LYS A 804 -23.38 -0.41 -1.85
N PHE A 805 -24.45 -0.78 -2.56
CA PHE A 805 -25.13 0.10 -3.50
C PHE A 805 -25.60 1.40 -2.83
N ALA A 806 -26.27 1.31 -1.67
CA ALA A 806 -26.77 2.49 -0.96
C ALA A 806 -25.63 3.44 -0.56
N LYS A 807 -24.47 2.88 -0.18
CA LYS A 807 -23.27 3.67 0.10
C LYS A 807 -22.71 4.35 -1.15
N ASP A 808 -22.64 3.62 -2.27
CA ASP A 808 -22.14 4.15 -3.54
C ASP A 808 -23.10 5.24 -4.08
N TYR A 809 -24.42 5.04 -3.95
CA TYR A 809 -25.46 6.03 -4.26
C TYR A 809 -25.30 7.31 -3.41
N ARG A 810 -25.13 7.16 -2.09
CA ARG A 810 -24.89 8.29 -1.17
C ARG A 810 -23.62 9.06 -1.52
N HIS A 811 -22.58 8.35 -1.95
CA HIS A 811 -21.33 8.98 -2.35
C HIS A 811 -21.46 9.79 -3.65
N MET A 812 -22.23 9.29 -4.63
CA MET A 812 -22.41 9.95 -5.92
C MET A 812 -23.39 11.12 -5.89
N TYR A 813 -24.50 10.98 -5.15
CA TYR A 813 -25.61 11.93 -5.18
C TYR A 813 -25.77 12.78 -3.91
N ASP A 814 -24.97 12.52 -2.87
CA ASP A 814 -25.08 13.17 -1.56
C ASP A 814 -26.49 13.02 -0.90
N GLU A 815 -27.22 11.97 -1.25
CA GLU A 815 -28.55 11.63 -0.72
C GLU A 815 -28.67 10.12 -0.42
N ASP A 816 -29.48 9.75 0.57
CA ASP A 816 -29.72 8.34 0.91
C ASP A 816 -30.58 7.67 -0.17
N PHE A 817 -30.31 6.40 -0.48
CA PHE A 817 -31.09 5.65 -1.46
C PHE A 817 -32.54 5.45 -0.95
N PRO A 818 -33.58 5.87 -1.71
CA PRO A 818 -34.94 5.99 -1.20
C PRO A 818 -35.67 4.64 -0.97
N GLN A 819 -35.28 3.57 -1.68
CA GLN A 819 -35.92 2.27 -1.53
C GLN A 819 -35.17 1.42 -0.51
N SER A 820 -35.88 0.86 0.46
CA SER A 820 -35.36 -0.07 1.45
C SER A 820 -35.01 -1.44 0.86
N PHE A 821 -34.18 -2.21 1.58
CA PHE A 821 -33.85 -3.59 1.17
C PHE A 821 -35.09 -4.48 1.02
N SER A 822 -36.13 -4.27 1.84
CA SER A 822 -37.36 -5.05 1.74
C SER A 822 -38.12 -4.70 0.46
N GLU A 823 -38.21 -3.43 0.11
CA GLU A 823 -38.90 -2.97 -1.11
C GLU A 823 -38.18 -3.45 -2.38
N ILE A 824 -36.85 -3.50 -2.37
CA ILE A 824 -36.04 -4.06 -3.46
C ILE A 824 -36.31 -5.56 -3.69
N LEU A 825 -36.69 -6.30 -2.64
CA LEU A 825 -36.96 -7.74 -2.74
C LEU A 825 -38.39 -8.06 -3.19
N HIS A 826 -39.32 -7.11 -3.13
CA HIS A 826 -40.74 -7.31 -3.43
C HIS A 826 -41.14 -6.90 -4.86
#